data_AF-A0A8M1M4E4-F1
#
_entry.id   AF-A0A8M1M4E4-F1
#
_cell.length_a   1.000
_cell.length_b   1.000
_cell.length_c   1.000
_cell.angle_alpha   90.00
_cell.angle_beta   90.00
_cell.angle_gamma   90.00
#
_symmetry.space_group_name_H-M   'P 1'
#
loop_
_entity.id
_entity.type
_entity.pdbx_description
1 polymer ?
#
loop_
_entity_poly.entity_id
_entity_poly.type
_entity_poly.pdbx_seq_one_letter_code
_entity_poly.pdbx_strand_id
1 'polypeptide(L)'
;MRGAGGPRGPRGPAKMLLLLALACASPFPEEAPGPGGAAGPGGGPGGARPLNVALVFSGPAYATEAARLGPAVAAAVRSPGLDVRPVALVLNGSDPRSLVLQLCDLLSGLRVHGVVFEDDSRAPAVAPILDFLSAQTSLPIVAVHGGAALVLTPKEKGSTFLQLGSSTEQQLQVIFEVLEEYDWTSFVAVTTRAPGHRAFLSYIEVLTDGSMVGWEHRGALTLDPGAGEAVLGAQLRSVSAQIRLLFCAREEAEPVFRAAEEAGLTGPGYVWFMVGPQLAGGGGSGAPGEPPLLPGGAPLPAGLFAVRSAGWRDDLARRVAAGVAVVARGAQALLRDYGFLPELGHDCRAQNRTHRGESLHRYFMNITWDNRDYSFNEDGFLVNPSLVVISLTRDRTWEVVGSWEQQTLRLKYPLWSRYGRFLQPVDDTQHLTVATLEERPFVIVEPADPISGTCIRDSVPCRSQLNRTHSPPPDAPRPEKRCCKGFCIDILKRLAQTIGFSYDLYLVTNGKHGKKIDGVWNGMIGEVFYQRADMAIGSLTINEERSEIVDFSVPFVETGISVMVARSNGTVSPSAFLEPYSPAVWVMMFVMCLTVVAVTVFIFEYLSPVGYNRSLATGKRPGGSTFTIGKSIWLLWALVFNNSVPVENPRGTTSKIMVLVWAFFAVIFLASYTANLAAFMIQEEYVDTVSGLSDRKFQRPQEQYPPLKFGTVPNGSTEKNIRSNYPDMHSYMVRYNQPRVEEALTQLKAGKLDAFIYDAAVLNYMARKDEGCKLVTIGSGKVFATTGYGIALHKGSRWKRPIDLALLQFLGDDEIEMLERLWLSGICHNDKIEVMSSKLDIDNMAGVFYMLLVAMGLSLLVFAWEHLVYWRLRHCLGPTHRMDFLLAFSRGMYSCCSAEAAPPPAKPPPPPQPLPSPAYPAARPALTGPSRHARRCPHAAHWGPPLPAAPHRRHRGGDLGTRRGSAHFSSLESEV
;
A
#
# COMPACT_ATOMS: atom_id res chain seq x y z
N MET A 1 -12.61 21.77 6.83
CA MET A 1 -13.01 23.18 6.61
C MET A 1 -12.69 23.99 7.87
N ARG A 2 -12.53 25.32 7.78
CA ARG A 2 -12.38 26.23 8.95
C ARG A 2 -12.90 27.64 8.62
N GLY A 3 -13.33 28.38 9.65
CA GLY A 3 -13.92 29.73 9.56
C GLY A 3 -15.37 29.76 10.05
N ALA A 4 -15.87 30.79 10.74
CA ALA A 4 -15.27 32.03 11.28
C ALA A 4 -16.21 32.57 12.41
N GLY A 5 -15.88 33.58 13.24
CA GLY A 5 -14.61 34.28 13.49
C GLY A 5 -14.78 35.71 14.08
N GLY A 6 -13.91 36.10 15.02
CA GLY A 6 -13.70 37.51 15.46
C GLY A 6 -14.77 38.15 16.38
N PRO A 7 -14.70 39.48 16.67
CA PRO A 7 -13.69 40.43 16.14
C PRO A 7 -13.17 41.56 17.11
N ARG A 8 -12.19 42.34 16.61
CA ARG A 8 -11.71 43.70 17.04
C ARG A 8 -10.77 43.85 18.27
N GLY A 9 -9.67 44.60 18.05
CA GLY A 9 -8.76 45.19 19.07
C GLY A 9 -8.90 46.74 19.10
N PRO A 10 -7.84 47.59 19.17
CA PRO A 10 -6.39 47.30 19.17
C PRO A 10 -5.55 48.18 20.18
N ARG A 11 -4.23 48.29 19.95
CA ARG A 11 -3.18 49.16 20.57
C ARG A 11 -2.41 48.57 21.78
N GLY A 12 -1.09 48.77 21.74
CA GLY A 12 -0.20 48.94 22.90
C GLY A 12 0.51 50.30 22.79
N PRO A 13 1.68 50.54 23.43
CA PRO A 13 2.35 49.72 24.44
C PRO A 13 2.60 50.50 25.76
N ALA A 14 2.04 50.06 26.88
CA ALA A 14 2.32 50.68 28.19
C ALA A 14 2.08 49.73 29.37
N LYS A 15 3.16 49.25 30.01
CA LYS A 15 3.29 48.90 31.45
C LYS A 15 4.65 48.26 31.80
N MET A 16 5.74 49.02 31.65
CA MET A 16 7.02 48.71 32.34
C MET A 16 6.96 49.22 33.80
N LEU A 17 5.88 48.90 34.54
CA LEU A 17 5.61 49.48 35.86
C LEU A 17 4.48 48.75 36.64
N LEU A 18 4.55 47.41 36.76
CA LEU A 18 3.67 46.66 37.69
C LEU A 18 4.23 45.28 38.12
N LEU A 19 5.54 45.19 38.42
CA LEU A 19 6.20 43.96 38.89
C LEU A 19 7.04 44.22 40.15
N LEU A 20 6.45 44.85 41.17
CA LEU A 20 7.16 45.26 42.39
C LEU A 20 6.32 45.22 43.69
N ALA A 21 5.12 44.62 43.66
CA ALA A 21 4.23 44.56 44.83
C ALA A 21 3.29 43.35 44.80
N LEU A 22 3.77 42.18 45.24
CA LEU A 22 3.00 41.08 45.87
C LEU A 22 3.94 39.91 46.26
N ALA A 23 4.83 40.17 47.23
CA ALA A 23 5.79 39.18 47.74
C ALA A 23 6.09 39.34 49.25
N CYS A 24 5.07 39.73 50.04
CA CYS A 24 5.18 39.89 51.50
C CYS A 24 3.93 39.31 52.20
N ALA A 25 3.98 38.02 52.57
CA ALA A 25 3.04 37.40 53.50
C ALA A 25 3.71 36.20 54.22
N SER A 26 4.19 36.50 55.43
CA SER A 26 4.72 35.65 56.51
C SER A 26 3.93 34.34 56.79
N PRO A 27 4.49 33.37 57.57
CA PRO A 27 5.63 33.51 58.49
C PRO A 27 6.74 32.44 58.43
N PHE A 28 7.95 32.84 58.84
CA PHE A 28 8.95 31.96 59.43
C PHE A 28 8.91 32.10 60.96
N PRO A 29 9.08 31.03 61.75
CA PRO A 29 9.57 31.15 63.11
C PRO A 29 11.08 31.43 63.08
N GLU A 30 11.51 32.46 63.80
CA GLU A 30 12.91 32.87 63.94
C GLU A 30 13.40 32.46 65.34
N GLU A 31 14.46 31.64 65.42
CA GLU A 31 15.07 31.25 66.69
C GLU A 31 16.60 31.35 66.57
N ALA A 32 17.22 32.12 67.47
CA ALA A 32 18.53 32.71 67.24
C ALA A 32 19.71 31.84 67.76
N PRO A 33 20.85 31.77 67.05
CA PRO A 33 22.03 31.05 67.50
C PRO A 33 22.97 31.92 68.34
N GLY A 34 23.30 31.49 69.56
CA GLY A 34 24.49 31.97 70.26
C GLY A 34 24.58 31.55 71.73
N PRO A 35 25.79 31.43 72.32
CA PRO A 35 27.11 31.30 71.69
C PRO A 35 27.95 30.12 72.22
N GLY A 36 28.94 29.68 71.42
CA GLY A 36 30.09 28.87 71.90
C GLY A 36 29.88 27.36 71.91
N GLY A 37 30.59 26.66 71.00
CA GLY A 37 30.56 25.20 70.89
C GLY A 37 31.76 24.64 70.12
N ALA A 38 32.95 24.72 70.74
CA ALA A 38 34.23 24.11 70.36
C ALA A 38 34.45 23.69 68.87
N ALA A 39 35.25 24.47 68.14
CA ALA A 39 35.78 24.04 66.85
C ALA A 39 36.82 22.91 67.02
N GLY A 40 36.56 21.75 66.44
CA GLY A 40 37.56 20.70 66.22
C GLY A 40 38.33 20.93 64.89
N PRO A 41 39.66 20.78 64.85
CA PRO A 41 40.45 21.21 63.69
C PRO A 41 40.62 20.12 62.61
N GLY A 42 40.66 20.54 61.34
CA GLY A 42 41.23 19.76 60.23
C GLY A 42 40.33 19.59 59.00
N GLY A 43 40.51 20.43 57.99
CA GLY A 43 39.81 20.29 56.70
C GLY A 43 39.96 21.50 55.79
N GLY A 44 41.02 21.52 54.96
CA GLY A 44 41.17 22.54 53.92
C GLY A 44 40.15 22.37 52.77
N PRO A 45 39.96 23.38 51.91
CA PRO A 45 38.93 23.41 50.86
C PRO A 45 39.25 22.52 49.63
N GLY A 46 39.58 21.24 49.88
CA GLY A 46 39.90 20.23 48.88
C GLY A 46 39.82 18.78 49.36
N GLY A 47 39.41 18.52 50.60
CA GLY A 47 39.19 17.17 51.11
C GLY A 47 37.85 16.57 50.64
N ALA A 48 37.87 15.36 50.10
CA ALA A 48 36.66 14.60 49.80
C ALA A 48 35.92 14.23 51.09
N ARG A 49 34.58 14.31 51.09
CA ARG A 49 33.76 14.05 52.28
C ARG A 49 33.38 12.56 52.40
N PRO A 50 33.48 11.93 53.57
CA PRO A 50 33.21 10.50 53.73
C PRO A 50 31.72 10.19 53.56
N LEU A 51 31.40 9.21 52.71
CA LEU A 51 30.05 8.69 52.51
C LEU A 51 30.01 7.22 52.94
N ASN A 52 29.57 6.96 54.17
CA ASN A 52 29.37 5.62 54.68
C ASN A 52 28.10 5.01 54.06
N VAL A 53 28.22 3.84 53.44
CA VAL A 53 27.11 3.06 52.85
C VAL A 53 27.14 1.65 53.43
N ALA A 54 26.03 1.15 53.98
CA ALA A 54 25.95 -0.24 54.42
C ALA A 54 25.73 -1.16 53.21
N LEU A 55 26.54 -2.20 53.09
CA LEU A 55 26.28 -3.36 52.22
C LEU A 55 25.76 -4.49 53.09
N VAL A 56 24.47 -4.80 53.00
CA VAL A 56 23.83 -5.81 53.83
C VAL A 56 23.52 -7.04 52.99
N PHE A 57 24.20 -8.14 53.29
CA PHE A 57 24.04 -9.44 52.64
C PHE A 57 23.23 -10.37 53.55
N SER A 58 22.11 -10.89 53.06
CA SER A 58 21.29 -11.89 53.75
C SER A 58 21.52 -13.27 53.14
N GLY A 59 21.96 -14.22 53.97
CA GLY A 59 22.20 -15.62 53.58
C GLY A 59 23.65 -16.11 53.79
N PRO A 60 23.86 -17.42 54.05
CA PRO A 60 25.16 -17.98 54.43
C PRO A 60 26.18 -18.00 53.27
N ALA A 61 25.73 -18.00 52.00
CA ALA A 61 26.59 -18.02 50.83
C ALA A 61 27.59 -16.84 50.80
N TYR A 62 27.13 -15.64 51.18
CA TYR A 62 27.91 -14.41 51.10
C TYR A 62 28.93 -14.23 52.24
N ALA A 63 28.93 -15.11 53.26
CA ALA A 63 29.78 -14.98 54.45
C ALA A 63 31.29 -14.95 54.15
N THR A 64 31.73 -15.56 53.05
CA THR A 64 33.14 -15.59 52.63
C THR A 64 33.52 -14.46 51.66
N GLU A 65 32.56 -13.91 50.92
CA GLU A 65 32.78 -12.91 49.87
C GLU A 65 32.62 -11.47 50.37
N ALA A 66 31.69 -11.23 51.30
CA ALA A 66 31.37 -9.91 51.85
C ALA A 66 32.61 -9.11 52.30
N ALA A 67 33.55 -9.76 52.99
CA ALA A 67 34.78 -9.14 53.47
C ALA A 67 35.73 -8.66 52.37
N ARG A 68 35.63 -9.20 51.14
CA ARG A 68 36.43 -8.79 49.97
C ARG A 68 35.72 -7.75 49.10
N LEU A 69 34.39 -7.69 49.14
CA LEU A 69 33.57 -6.85 48.28
C LEU A 69 33.71 -5.36 48.59
N GLY A 70 33.80 -4.95 49.87
CA GLY A 70 33.89 -3.55 50.26
C GLY A 70 35.00 -2.77 49.53
N PRO A 71 36.28 -3.16 49.64
CA PRO A 71 37.39 -2.49 48.95
C PRO A 71 37.26 -2.51 47.41
N ALA A 72 36.76 -3.61 46.84
CA ALA A 72 36.57 -3.74 45.40
C ALA A 72 35.48 -2.78 44.86
N VAL A 73 34.35 -2.69 45.57
CA VAL A 73 33.26 -1.77 45.24
C VAL A 73 33.68 -0.31 45.42
N ALA A 74 34.46 0.02 46.45
CA ALA A 74 35.03 1.36 46.64
C ALA A 74 35.95 1.78 45.48
N ALA A 75 36.77 0.86 44.96
CA ALA A 75 37.64 1.12 43.80
C ALA A 75 36.87 1.31 42.48
N ALA A 76 35.71 0.65 42.33
CA ALA A 76 34.81 0.78 41.19
C ALA A 76 33.98 2.08 41.24
N VAL A 77 33.39 2.41 42.39
CA VAL A 77 32.47 3.55 42.55
C VAL A 77 33.22 4.81 42.97
N ARG A 78 34.00 5.37 42.03
CA ARG A 78 34.67 6.66 42.21
C ARG A 78 33.76 7.83 41.81
N SER A 79 33.45 8.72 42.76
CA SER A 79 32.63 9.92 42.56
C SER A 79 33.39 11.20 42.97
N PRO A 80 33.42 12.25 42.13
CA PRO A 80 34.20 13.46 42.46
C PRO A 80 33.56 14.24 43.62
N GLY A 81 34.36 14.48 44.67
CA GLY A 81 33.98 15.22 45.88
C GLY A 81 33.58 14.36 47.09
N LEU A 82 33.41 13.05 46.92
CA LEU A 82 33.00 12.10 47.95
C LEU A 82 34.00 10.95 48.09
N ASP A 83 34.23 10.52 49.32
CA ASP A 83 35.04 9.36 49.68
C ASP A 83 34.10 8.22 50.09
N VAL A 84 33.80 7.31 49.16
CA VAL A 84 32.76 6.30 49.32
C VAL A 84 33.28 5.11 50.15
N ARG A 85 32.67 4.90 51.32
CA ARG A 85 33.08 3.89 52.30
C ARG A 85 31.98 2.82 52.46
N PRO A 86 31.97 1.79 51.61
CA PRO A 86 31.07 0.65 51.75
C PRO A 86 31.49 -0.24 52.93
N VAL A 87 30.58 -0.46 53.88
CA VAL A 87 30.78 -1.33 55.05
C VAL A 87 29.99 -2.63 54.83
N ALA A 88 30.69 -3.74 54.65
CA ALA A 88 30.08 -5.03 54.37
C ALA A 88 29.67 -5.78 55.65
N LEU A 89 28.42 -6.25 55.66
CA LEU A 89 27.72 -6.82 56.81
C LEU A 89 26.93 -8.04 56.33
N VAL A 90 26.92 -9.12 57.12
CA VAL A 90 26.24 -10.38 56.77
C VAL A 90 25.23 -10.73 57.86
N LEU A 91 23.98 -11.00 57.46
CA LEU A 91 22.89 -11.38 58.35
C LEU A 91 22.61 -12.89 58.21
N ASN A 92 22.64 -13.60 59.33
CA ASN A 92 22.48 -15.06 59.39
C ASN A 92 21.00 -15.54 59.38
N GLY A 93 20.07 -14.74 58.84
CA GLY A 93 18.67 -15.14 58.71
C GLY A 93 17.76 -13.99 58.23
N SER A 94 16.72 -14.36 57.47
CA SER A 94 15.72 -13.45 56.90
C SER A 94 14.45 -13.29 57.75
N ASP A 95 14.45 -13.79 58.99
CA ASP A 95 13.30 -13.70 59.90
C ASP A 95 12.90 -12.23 60.14
N PRO A 96 11.62 -11.83 59.98
CA PRO A 96 11.21 -10.44 60.08
C PRO A 96 11.65 -9.70 61.35
N ARG A 97 11.56 -10.39 62.50
CA ARG A 97 11.99 -9.84 63.81
C ARG A 97 13.51 -9.67 63.89
N SER A 98 14.27 -10.66 63.41
CA SER A 98 15.74 -10.65 63.45
C SER A 98 16.29 -9.59 62.49
N LEU A 99 15.72 -9.52 61.27
CA LEU A 99 16.06 -8.55 60.25
C LEU A 99 15.86 -7.10 60.72
N VAL A 100 14.69 -6.78 61.29
CA VAL A 100 14.41 -5.43 61.84
C VAL A 100 15.34 -5.08 62.99
N LEU A 101 15.55 -5.98 63.95
CA LEU A 101 16.43 -5.72 65.10
C LEU A 101 17.88 -5.51 64.66
N GLN A 102 18.41 -6.39 63.82
CA GLN A 102 19.79 -6.30 63.33
C GLN A 102 20.00 -5.05 62.48
N LEU A 103 19.09 -4.71 61.56
CA LEU A 103 19.17 -3.45 60.81
C LEU A 103 19.14 -2.24 61.74
N CYS A 104 18.22 -2.17 62.69
CA CYS A 104 18.10 -1.01 63.58
C CYS A 104 19.27 -0.84 64.55
N ASP A 105 19.83 -1.94 65.09
CA ASP A 105 21.02 -1.88 65.92
C ASP A 105 22.25 -1.46 65.07
N LEU A 106 22.35 -1.92 63.80
CA LEU A 106 23.38 -1.47 62.85
C LEU A 106 23.28 0.03 62.51
N LEU A 107 22.06 0.56 62.30
CA LEU A 107 21.85 2.00 62.06
C LEU A 107 22.27 2.87 63.25
N SER A 108 22.02 2.40 64.48
CA SER A 108 22.47 3.11 65.70
C SER A 108 24.00 3.07 65.88
N GLY A 109 24.65 1.97 65.46
CA GLY A 109 26.10 1.78 65.58
C GLY A 109 26.93 2.42 64.46
N LEU A 110 26.34 2.66 63.28
CA LEU A 110 27.03 3.20 62.11
C LEU A 110 26.23 4.36 61.50
N ARG A 111 26.82 5.56 61.47
CA ARG A 111 26.28 6.73 60.74
C ARG A 111 26.35 6.49 59.23
N VAL A 112 25.35 5.78 58.69
CA VAL A 112 25.20 5.46 57.27
C VAL A 112 24.29 6.47 56.56
N HIS A 113 24.54 6.70 55.28
CA HIS A 113 23.79 7.64 54.44
C HIS A 113 22.87 6.92 53.45
N GLY A 114 22.89 5.58 53.46
CA GLY A 114 22.08 4.70 52.63
C GLY A 114 22.47 3.24 52.85
N VAL A 115 21.56 2.34 52.51
CA VAL A 115 21.73 0.89 52.64
C VAL A 115 21.57 0.26 51.27
N VAL A 116 22.48 -0.62 50.89
CA VAL A 116 22.37 -1.49 49.71
C VAL A 116 22.10 -2.90 50.24
N PHE A 117 20.93 -3.45 49.91
CA PHE A 117 20.49 -4.74 50.42
C PHE A 117 20.50 -5.80 49.32
N GLU A 118 21.14 -6.93 49.59
CA GLU A 118 21.13 -8.11 48.74
C GLU A 118 20.80 -9.36 49.55
N ASP A 119 19.98 -10.22 48.96
CA ASP A 119 19.41 -11.40 49.60
C ASP A 119 19.63 -12.64 48.72
N ASP A 120 20.02 -13.76 49.32
CA ASP A 120 19.85 -15.10 48.72
C ASP A 120 18.54 -15.76 49.20
N SER A 121 17.96 -15.27 50.30
CA SER A 121 16.58 -15.62 50.64
C SER A 121 15.63 -15.16 49.52
N ARG A 122 14.63 -16.00 49.29
CA ARG A 122 13.60 -15.80 48.25
C ARG A 122 12.26 -15.45 48.90
N ALA A 123 12.29 -14.99 50.16
CA ALA A 123 11.12 -14.79 50.99
C ALA A 123 10.37 -13.50 50.61
N PRO A 124 9.05 -13.56 50.31
CA PRO A 124 8.26 -12.41 49.90
C PRO A 124 8.06 -11.34 50.99
N ALA A 125 8.38 -11.66 52.25
CA ALA A 125 8.26 -10.75 53.38
C ALA A 125 9.40 -9.72 53.48
N VAL A 126 10.53 -9.91 52.79
CA VAL A 126 11.73 -9.06 52.98
C VAL A 126 11.54 -7.64 52.43
N ALA A 127 11.08 -7.50 51.18
CA ALA A 127 10.88 -6.17 50.59
C ALA A 127 9.90 -5.27 51.38
N PRO A 128 8.71 -5.72 51.84
CA PRO A 128 7.81 -4.89 52.65
C PRO A 128 8.42 -4.35 53.94
N ILE A 129 9.31 -5.13 54.57
CA ILE A 129 10.01 -4.72 55.79
C ILE A 129 11.03 -3.62 55.50
N LEU A 130 11.73 -3.70 54.36
CA LEU A 130 12.67 -2.67 53.92
C LEU A 130 11.97 -1.37 53.51
N ASP A 131 10.80 -1.46 52.86
CA ASP A 131 9.97 -0.30 52.52
C ASP A 131 9.50 0.45 53.78
N PHE A 132 8.95 -0.29 54.76
CA PHE A 132 8.56 0.24 56.07
C PHE A 132 9.75 0.87 56.81
N LEU A 133 10.90 0.20 56.87
CA LEU A 133 12.11 0.75 57.51
C LEU A 133 12.58 2.03 56.82
N SER A 134 12.53 2.10 55.48
CA SER A 134 12.86 3.31 54.74
C SER A 134 11.89 4.46 55.03
N ALA A 135 10.58 4.17 55.12
CA ALA A 135 9.57 5.16 55.49
C ALA A 135 9.78 5.73 56.92
N GLN A 136 10.05 4.87 57.91
CA GLN A 136 10.25 5.31 59.30
C GLN A 136 11.58 6.05 59.53
N THR A 137 12.64 5.73 58.77
CA THR A 137 13.99 6.32 58.96
C THR A 137 14.34 7.45 57.97
N SER A 138 13.58 7.58 56.87
CA SER A 138 13.95 8.38 55.70
C SER A 138 15.33 8.03 55.09
N LEU A 139 15.83 6.81 55.32
CA LEU A 139 17.06 6.32 54.70
C LEU A 139 16.77 5.74 53.31
N PRO A 140 17.58 6.08 52.28
CA PRO A 140 17.49 5.43 50.98
C PRO A 140 18.00 3.99 51.08
N ILE A 141 17.13 3.04 50.73
CA ILE A 141 17.45 1.61 50.73
C ILE A 141 17.36 1.11 49.28
N VAL A 142 18.48 0.66 48.73
CA VAL A 142 18.57 0.13 47.36
C VAL A 142 18.59 -1.40 47.39
N ALA A 143 17.52 -2.03 46.92
CA ALA A 143 17.44 -3.47 46.75
C ALA A 143 18.06 -3.91 45.43
N VAL A 144 19.02 -4.84 45.51
CA VAL A 144 19.82 -5.32 44.36
C VAL A 144 19.31 -6.64 43.80
N HIS A 145 19.02 -7.62 44.67
CA HIS A 145 18.65 -8.98 44.27
C HIS A 145 17.85 -9.72 45.36
N GLY A 146 17.35 -10.91 45.03
CA GLY A 146 16.64 -11.81 45.96
C GLY A 146 15.28 -11.29 46.42
N GLY A 147 14.86 -11.69 47.62
CA GLY A 147 13.58 -11.31 48.24
C GLY A 147 13.37 -9.79 48.36
N ALA A 148 14.45 -9.01 48.48
CA ALA A 148 14.39 -7.55 48.49
C ALA A 148 14.05 -6.93 47.12
N ALA A 149 14.36 -7.61 46.01
CA ALA A 149 14.06 -7.15 44.64
C ALA A 149 12.64 -7.52 44.17
N LEU A 150 11.79 -8.05 45.06
CA LEU A 150 10.39 -8.35 44.77
C LEU A 150 9.56 -7.05 44.72
N VAL A 151 8.95 -6.80 43.57
CA VAL A 151 8.09 -5.65 43.24
C VAL A 151 6.97 -5.48 44.26
N LEU A 152 6.89 -4.27 44.85
CA LEU A 152 5.81 -3.86 45.73
C LEU A 152 4.96 -2.76 45.10
N THR A 153 3.64 -2.94 45.13
CA THR A 153 2.66 -1.96 44.65
C THR A 153 1.40 -2.03 45.53
N PRO A 154 1.00 -0.95 46.23
CA PRO A 154 1.71 0.32 46.44
C PRO A 154 2.85 0.20 47.48
N LYS A 155 3.75 1.20 47.52
CA LYS A 155 4.73 1.41 48.60
C LYS A 155 4.23 2.39 49.67
N GLU A 156 4.87 2.44 50.82
CA GLU A 156 4.53 3.37 51.91
C GLU A 156 4.94 4.82 51.57
N LYS A 157 4.05 5.79 51.88
CA LYS A 157 4.25 7.19 51.50
C LYS A 157 5.44 7.82 52.25
N GLY A 158 6.40 8.34 51.48
CA GLY A 158 7.62 8.94 52.02
C GLY A 158 8.78 7.97 52.22
N SER A 159 8.62 6.69 51.85
CA SER A 159 9.77 5.78 51.73
C SER A 159 10.70 6.23 50.59
N THR A 160 11.96 5.80 50.67
CA THR A 160 12.96 5.94 49.60
C THR A 160 13.55 4.56 49.27
N PHE A 161 12.64 3.57 49.15
CA PHE A 161 12.97 2.19 48.82
C PHE A 161 13.06 1.98 47.30
N LEU A 162 14.29 1.94 46.80
CA LEU A 162 14.63 1.87 45.39
C LEU A 162 14.95 0.43 44.99
N GLN A 163 14.38 -0.07 43.90
CA GLN A 163 14.56 -1.46 43.46
C GLN A 163 15.21 -1.51 42.06
N LEU A 164 16.35 -2.19 41.94
CA LEU A 164 17.04 -2.42 40.65
C LEU A 164 16.38 -3.53 39.79
N GLY A 165 15.31 -4.14 40.29
CA GLY A 165 14.42 -5.02 39.53
C GLY A 165 13.44 -4.24 38.65
N SER A 166 12.93 -4.90 37.62
CA SER A 166 11.90 -4.37 36.72
C SER A 166 10.50 -4.53 37.31
N SER A 167 9.63 -3.53 37.14
CA SER A 167 8.24 -3.58 37.61
C SER A 167 7.43 -4.67 36.87
N THR A 168 6.29 -5.06 37.44
CA THR A 168 5.35 -5.99 36.78
C THR A 168 4.80 -5.41 35.47
N GLU A 169 4.55 -4.10 35.44
CA GLU A 169 4.12 -3.33 34.27
C GLU A 169 5.15 -3.40 33.13
N GLN A 170 6.44 -3.18 33.42
CA GLN A 170 7.51 -3.27 32.43
C GLN A 170 7.72 -4.69 31.91
N GLN A 171 7.57 -5.70 32.77
CA GLN A 171 7.59 -7.10 32.36
C GLN A 171 6.41 -7.43 31.44
N LEU A 172 5.21 -6.94 31.77
CA LEU A 172 4.03 -7.08 30.91
C LEU A 172 4.23 -6.37 29.57
N GLN A 173 4.73 -5.14 29.53
CA GLN A 173 5.00 -4.41 28.29
C GLN A 173 5.87 -5.23 27.34
N VAL A 174 7.02 -5.74 27.83
CA VAL A 174 7.90 -6.59 27.00
C VAL A 174 7.23 -7.90 26.59
N ILE A 175 6.33 -8.47 27.40
CA ILE A 175 5.57 -9.66 27.01
C ILE A 175 4.57 -9.32 25.90
N PHE A 176 3.81 -8.24 25.99
CA PHE A 176 2.86 -7.83 24.95
C PHE A 176 3.57 -7.49 23.62
N GLU A 177 4.75 -6.87 23.66
CA GLU A 177 5.61 -6.66 22.49
C GLU A 177 6.08 -7.98 21.85
N VAL A 178 6.40 -8.99 22.67
CA VAL A 178 6.68 -10.36 22.21
C VAL A 178 5.42 -11.00 21.60
N LEU A 179 4.24 -10.81 22.19
CA LEU A 179 2.98 -11.31 21.64
C LEU A 179 2.66 -10.67 20.28
N GLU A 180 2.86 -9.35 20.11
CA GLU A 180 2.61 -8.66 18.84
C GLU A 180 3.56 -9.14 17.73
N GLU A 181 4.85 -9.30 18.01
CA GLU A 181 5.81 -9.78 17.00
C GLU A 181 5.49 -11.22 16.55
N TYR A 182 4.91 -12.07 17.40
CA TYR A 182 4.41 -13.40 17.02
C TYR A 182 2.94 -13.44 16.50
N ASP A 183 2.23 -12.32 16.45
CA ASP A 183 0.78 -12.21 16.13
C ASP A 183 -0.12 -13.06 17.06
N TRP A 184 0.26 -13.13 18.33
CA TRP A 184 -0.30 -13.99 19.38
C TRP A 184 -1.44 -13.30 20.15
N THR A 185 -2.53 -12.96 19.46
CA THR A 185 -3.58 -12.08 20.03
C THR A 185 -4.52 -12.74 21.05
N SER A 186 -4.53 -14.07 21.21
CA SER A 186 -5.50 -14.78 22.08
C SER A 186 -4.84 -15.40 23.32
N PHE A 187 -5.16 -14.88 24.51
CA PHE A 187 -4.53 -15.26 25.77
C PHE A 187 -5.50 -15.27 26.95
N VAL A 188 -5.10 -15.93 28.05
CA VAL A 188 -5.78 -15.90 29.36
C VAL A 188 -4.82 -15.40 30.44
N ALA A 189 -5.33 -14.56 31.34
CA ALA A 189 -4.62 -14.20 32.56
C ALA A 189 -4.88 -15.27 33.64
N VAL A 190 -3.83 -15.81 34.25
CA VAL A 190 -3.91 -16.78 35.34
C VAL A 190 -3.17 -16.19 36.54
N THR A 191 -3.83 -16.08 37.69
CA THR A 191 -3.20 -15.52 38.90
C THR A 191 -3.58 -16.32 40.12
N THR A 192 -2.72 -16.34 41.13
CA THR A 192 -3.11 -16.70 42.51
C THR A 192 -3.55 -15.45 43.27
N ARG A 193 -3.79 -15.57 44.59
CA ARG A 193 -4.04 -14.42 45.48
C ARG A 193 -2.76 -13.71 45.95
N ALA A 194 -1.61 -13.99 45.33
CA ALA A 194 -0.32 -13.36 45.62
C ALA A 194 -0.39 -11.81 45.69
N PRO A 195 0.44 -11.15 46.50
CA PRO A 195 0.50 -9.68 46.53
C PRO A 195 0.81 -9.14 45.12
N GLY A 196 0.07 -8.10 44.71
CA GLY A 196 0.17 -7.52 43.36
C GLY A 196 -0.79 -8.09 42.31
N HIS A 197 -1.52 -9.19 42.57
CA HIS A 197 -2.39 -9.82 41.55
C HIS A 197 -3.42 -8.88 40.92
N ARG A 198 -4.01 -7.96 41.70
CA ARG A 198 -4.97 -6.96 41.18
C ARG A 198 -4.33 -5.95 40.25
N ALA A 199 -3.10 -5.51 40.57
CA ALA A 199 -2.36 -4.59 39.72
C ALA A 199 -2.00 -5.27 38.39
N PHE A 200 -1.52 -6.51 38.44
CA PHE A 200 -1.27 -7.35 37.25
C PHE A 200 -2.49 -7.43 36.32
N LEU A 201 -3.70 -7.66 36.86
CA LEU A 201 -4.93 -7.67 36.04
C LEU A 201 -5.27 -6.29 35.45
N SER A 202 -5.19 -5.20 36.24
CA SER A 202 -5.46 -3.85 35.71
C SER A 202 -4.43 -3.37 34.69
N TYR A 203 -3.16 -3.81 34.80
CA TYR A 203 -2.14 -3.53 33.78
C TYR A 203 -2.46 -4.25 32.46
N ILE A 204 -2.98 -5.49 32.51
CA ILE A 204 -3.44 -6.21 31.32
C ILE A 204 -4.60 -5.46 30.65
N GLU A 205 -5.60 -5.02 31.42
CA GLU A 205 -6.75 -4.25 30.91
C GLU A 205 -6.30 -2.94 30.22
N VAL A 206 -5.41 -2.17 30.86
CA VAL A 206 -4.85 -0.92 30.30
C VAL A 206 -4.03 -1.17 29.02
N LEU A 207 -3.24 -2.26 28.97
CA LEU A 207 -2.43 -2.61 27.80
C LEU A 207 -3.29 -3.10 26.62
N THR A 208 -4.39 -3.82 26.87
CA THR A 208 -5.30 -4.22 25.79
C THR A 208 -6.08 -3.02 25.25
N ASP A 209 -6.71 -2.23 26.13
CA ASP A 209 -7.60 -1.13 25.76
C ASP A 209 -6.86 0.06 25.12
N GLY A 210 -5.59 0.25 25.46
CA GLY A 210 -4.74 1.31 24.89
C GLY A 210 -4.19 1.00 23.49
N SER A 211 -4.42 -0.19 22.94
CA SER A 211 -3.77 -0.68 21.72
C SER A 211 -4.70 -0.71 20.50
N MET A 212 -4.12 -0.67 19.30
CA MET A 212 -4.86 -0.89 18.03
C MET A 212 -4.88 -2.37 17.60
N VAL A 213 -4.28 -3.26 18.38
CA VAL A 213 -4.25 -4.70 18.13
C VAL A 213 -5.54 -5.33 18.67
N GLY A 214 -6.19 -6.17 17.87
CA GLY A 214 -7.41 -6.87 18.25
C GLY A 214 -7.13 -8.04 19.21
N TRP A 215 -6.80 -7.74 20.47
CA TRP A 215 -6.58 -8.75 21.51
C TRP A 215 -7.88 -9.50 21.86
N GLU A 216 -7.79 -10.82 21.90
CA GLU A 216 -8.82 -11.70 22.44
C GLU A 216 -8.43 -12.08 23.89
N HIS A 217 -8.66 -11.16 24.83
CA HIS A 217 -8.53 -11.50 26.25
C HIS A 217 -9.65 -12.48 26.65
N ARG A 218 -9.30 -13.77 26.81
CA ARG A 218 -10.24 -14.85 27.15
C ARG A 218 -10.65 -14.86 28.64
N GLY A 219 -10.43 -13.75 29.35
CA GLY A 219 -10.74 -13.54 30.76
C GLY A 219 -9.58 -13.87 31.71
N ALA A 220 -9.86 -13.72 33.01
CA ALA A 220 -8.90 -13.93 34.08
C ALA A 220 -9.33 -15.04 35.06
N LEU A 221 -8.43 -15.98 35.36
CA LEU A 221 -8.61 -17.03 36.34
C LEU A 221 -7.84 -16.69 37.63
N THR A 222 -8.55 -16.54 38.75
CA THR A 222 -7.93 -16.47 40.08
C THR A 222 -7.97 -17.85 40.75
N LEU A 223 -6.83 -18.52 40.80
CA LEU A 223 -6.66 -19.84 41.40
C LEU A 223 -6.44 -19.74 42.91
N ASP A 224 -6.88 -20.77 43.63
CA ASP A 224 -6.60 -20.96 45.05
C ASP A 224 -5.66 -22.18 45.21
N PRO A 225 -4.36 -21.99 45.51
CA PRO A 225 -3.39 -23.09 45.48
C PRO A 225 -3.67 -24.17 46.55
N GLY A 226 -4.49 -23.89 47.56
CA GLY A 226 -4.96 -24.87 48.54
C GLY A 226 -6.12 -25.76 48.07
N ALA A 227 -6.71 -25.51 46.90
CA ALA A 227 -7.92 -26.21 46.43
C ALA A 227 -7.70 -27.65 45.93
N GLY A 228 -6.44 -28.09 45.79
CA GLY A 228 -6.08 -29.42 45.31
C GLY A 228 -6.01 -29.54 43.78
N GLU A 229 -5.15 -30.45 43.32
CA GLU A 229 -4.67 -30.51 41.92
C GLU A 229 -5.81 -30.80 40.91
N ALA A 230 -6.75 -31.67 41.26
CA ALA A 230 -7.93 -31.94 40.42
C ALA A 230 -8.85 -30.72 40.24
N VAL A 231 -8.99 -29.85 41.26
CA VAL A 231 -9.81 -28.63 41.19
C VAL A 231 -9.09 -27.55 40.38
N LEU A 232 -7.79 -27.37 40.60
CA LEU A 232 -6.93 -26.49 39.82
C LEU A 232 -6.93 -26.90 38.34
N GLY A 233 -6.76 -28.20 38.04
CA GLY A 233 -6.82 -28.75 36.68
C GLY A 233 -8.21 -28.66 36.03
N ALA A 234 -9.29 -28.61 36.80
CA ALA A 234 -10.63 -28.32 36.29
C ALA A 234 -10.81 -26.83 35.97
N GLN A 235 -10.36 -25.93 36.86
CA GLN A 235 -10.39 -24.48 36.64
C GLN A 235 -9.52 -24.07 35.45
N LEU A 236 -8.30 -24.62 35.32
CA LEU A 236 -7.41 -24.34 34.19
C LEU A 236 -7.98 -24.80 32.84
N ARG A 237 -8.79 -25.87 32.81
CA ARG A 237 -9.49 -26.36 31.61
C ARG A 237 -10.77 -25.61 31.28
N SER A 238 -11.29 -24.75 32.16
CA SER A 238 -12.54 -24.01 31.89
C SER A 238 -12.38 -22.87 30.87
N VAL A 239 -11.14 -22.39 30.65
CA VAL A 239 -10.83 -21.36 29.65
C VAL A 239 -9.98 -21.93 28.51
N SER A 240 -10.53 -21.84 27.29
CA SER A 240 -9.89 -22.22 26.03
C SER A 240 -8.97 -21.11 25.52
N ALA A 241 -7.80 -20.99 26.15
CA ALA A 241 -6.67 -20.22 25.64
C ALA A 241 -5.39 -21.06 25.65
N GLN A 242 -4.58 -20.88 24.60
CA GLN A 242 -3.32 -21.58 24.40
C GLN A 242 -2.14 -20.85 25.06
N ILE A 243 -2.21 -19.52 25.12
CA ILE A 243 -1.22 -18.66 25.77
C ILE A 243 -1.72 -18.25 27.15
N ARG A 244 -0.88 -18.45 28.17
CA ARG A 244 -1.25 -18.30 29.59
C ARG A 244 -0.25 -17.38 30.28
N LEU A 245 -0.72 -16.22 30.73
CA LEU A 245 0.08 -15.27 31.51
C LEU A 245 -0.10 -15.61 33.00
N LEU A 246 0.89 -16.24 33.63
CA LEU A 246 0.84 -16.69 35.02
C LEU A 246 1.51 -15.70 35.98
N PHE A 247 0.75 -15.21 36.96
CA PHE A 247 1.25 -14.43 38.11
C PHE A 247 1.00 -15.16 39.42
N CYS A 248 2.06 -15.65 40.09
CA CYS A 248 1.95 -16.33 41.39
C CYS A 248 3.26 -16.24 42.18
N ALA A 249 3.20 -16.52 43.49
CA ALA A 249 4.39 -16.69 44.31
C ALA A 249 5.15 -17.98 43.94
N ARG A 250 6.47 -18.01 44.18
CA ARG A 250 7.34 -19.13 43.79
C ARG A 250 6.88 -20.50 44.33
N GLU A 251 6.34 -20.50 45.54
CA GLU A 251 5.83 -21.71 46.22
C GLU A 251 4.47 -22.16 45.65
N GLU A 252 3.61 -21.22 45.25
CA GLU A 252 2.30 -21.52 44.65
C GLU A 252 2.42 -22.01 43.20
N ALA A 253 3.53 -21.73 42.52
CA ALA A 253 3.79 -22.15 41.15
C ALA A 253 3.83 -23.69 41.01
N GLU A 254 4.26 -24.41 42.03
CA GLU A 254 4.40 -25.87 42.01
C GLU A 254 3.06 -26.63 41.88
N PRO A 255 2.06 -26.46 42.77
CA PRO A 255 0.76 -27.10 42.59
C PRO A 255 0.04 -26.63 41.31
N VAL A 256 0.26 -25.39 40.86
CA VAL A 256 -0.30 -24.87 39.61
C VAL A 256 0.29 -25.58 38.38
N PHE A 257 1.62 -25.72 38.30
CA PHE A 257 2.25 -26.41 37.17
C PHE A 257 2.02 -27.92 37.19
N ARG A 258 1.96 -28.57 38.37
CA ARG A 258 1.60 -29.99 38.47
C ARG A 258 0.17 -30.24 37.99
N ALA A 259 -0.79 -29.44 38.45
CA ALA A 259 -2.18 -29.51 37.97
C ALA A 259 -2.33 -29.16 36.48
N ALA A 260 -1.45 -28.31 35.93
CA ALA A 260 -1.40 -28.03 34.50
C ALA A 260 -0.83 -29.23 33.69
N GLU A 261 0.17 -29.94 34.22
CA GLU A 261 0.76 -31.13 33.61
C GLU A 261 -0.25 -32.30 33.59
N GLU A 262 -0.93 -32.58 34.71
CA GLU A 262 -2.05 -33.56 34.75
C GLU A 262 -3.21 -33.20 33.80
N ALA A 263 -3.46 -31.90 33.60
CA ALA A 263 -4.47 -31.41 32.66
C ALA A 263 -4.01 -31.41 31.18
N GLY A 264 -2.75 -31.78 30.88
CA GLY A 264 -2.16 -31.76 29.53
C GLY A 264 -1.83 -30.37 28.99
N LEU A 265 -1.86 -29.33 29.85
CA LEU A 265 -1.70 -27.92 29.50
C LEU A 265 -0.24 -27.45 29.45
N THR A 266 0.73 -28.35 29.61
CA THR A 266 2.18 -28.11 29.46
C THR A 266 2.75 -28.68 28.15
N GLY A 267 1.90 -29.28 27.30
CA GLY A 267 2.31 -29.87 26.02
C GLY A 267 2.56 -28.85 24.90
N PRO A 268 3.06 -29.31 23.72
CA PRO A 268 3.53 -28.46 22.60
C PRO A 268 2.41 -27.77 21.79
N GLY A 269 1.30 -27.43 22.44
CA GLY A 269 0.21 -26.58 21.94
C GLY A 269 -0.19 -25.47 22.92
N TYR A 270 0.56 -25.31 24.01
CA TYR A 270 0.36 -24.31 25.06
C TYR A 270 1.70 -23.62 25.39
N VAL A 271 1.65 -22.31 25.67
CA VAL A 271 2.81 -21.54 26.13
C VAL A 271 2.45 -20.76 27.38
N TRP A 272 3.35 -20.83 28.35
CA TRP A 272 3.25 -20.15 29.62
C TRP A 272 4.25 -19.01 29.67
N PHE A 273 3.78 -17.81 29.94
CA PHE A 273 4.61 -16.68 30.35
C PHE A 273 4.46 -16.51 31.85
N MET A 274 5.54 -16.63 32.61
CA MET A 274 5.53 -16.36 34.04
C MET A 274 5.93 -14.91 34.27
N VAL A 275 5.02 -14.16 34.88
CA VAL A 275 5.12 -12.71 35.08
C VAL A 275 5.41 -12.44 36.54
N GLY A 276 6.40 -11.59 36.80
CA GLY A 276 6.77 -11.14 38.13
C GLY A 276 8.13 -11.69 38.60
N PRO A 277 8.72 -11.03 39.61
CA PRO A 277 10.09 -11.27 40.06
C PRO A 277 10.29 -12.56 40.87
N GLN A 278 9.27 -13.42 41.00
CA GLN A 278 9.32 -14.65 41.80
C GLN A 278 10.25 -15.73 41.18
N LEU A 279 10.56 -15.60 39.88
CA LEU A 279 11.62 -16.34 39.18
C LEU A 279 13.02 -15.70 39.30
N ALA A 280 13.21 -14.61 40.06
CA ALA A 280 14.49 -13.89 40.09
C ALA A 280 15.68 -14.71 40.59
N GLY A 281 15.45 -15.75 41.41
CA GLY A 281 16.46 -16.75 41.77
C GLY A 281 16.44 -17.94 40.83
N GLY A 282 17.54 -18.18 40.10
CA GLY A 282 17.74 -19.43 39.37
C GLY A 282 17.67 -20.64 40.32
N GLY A 283 17.18 -21.78 39.83
CA GLY A 283 17.50 -23.06 40.48
C GLY A 283 18.90 -23.49 40.04
N GLY A 284 19.64 -24.10 40.96
CA GLY A 284 21.08 -24.35 40.83
C GLY A 284 21.95 -23.28 41.49
N SER A 285 23.09 -23.68 42.04
CA SER A 285 23.99 -22.89 42.90
C SER A 285 24.91 -21.93 42.11
N GLY A 286 24.40 -21.33 41.03
CA GLY A 286 25.21 -20.62 40.03
C GLY A 286 26.11 -21.53 39.17
N ALA A 287 26.12 -22.85 39.45
CA ALA A 287 26.85 -23.84 38.67
C ALA A 287 26.22 -24.05 37.28
N PRO A 288 26.99 -24.00 36.18
CA PRO A 288 26.47 -24.27 34.84
C PRO A 288 26.18 -25.77 34.69
N GLY A 289 24.90 -26.13 34.62
CA GLY A 289 24.44 -27.50 34.32
C GLY A 289 23.35 -28.05 35.25
N GLU A 290 23.03 -27.39 36.37
CA GLU A 290 21.93 -27.81 37.23
C GLU A 290 20.56 -27.38 36.66
N PRO A 291 19.53 -28.26 36.67
CA PRO A 291 18.19 -27.91 36.21
C PRO A 291 17.48 -27.00 37.24
N PRO A 292 16.66 -26.02 36.79
CA PRO A 292 15.95 -25.13 37.70
C PRO A 292 14.75 -25.84 38.35
N LEU A 293 14.95 -26.27 39.61
CA LEU A 293 13.92 -26.90 40.44
C LEU A 293 13.06 -25.87 41.21
N LEU A 294 11.78 -26.23 41.37
CA LEU A 294 10.86 -25.64 42.34
C LEU A 294 11.13 -26.16 43.77
N PRO A 295 10.58 -25.53 44.83
CA PRO A 295 10.92 -25.86 46.22
C PRO A 295 10.72 -27.34 46.62
N GLY A 296 9.70 -28.03 46.09
CA GLY A 296 9.44 -29.46 46.28
C GLY A 296 10.15 -30.38 45.28
N GLY A 297 11.11 -29.88 44.51
CA GLY A 297 11.89 -30.66 43.54
C GLY A 297 11.20 -30.89 42.18
N ALA A 298 10.02 -30.32 41.96
CA ALA A 298 9.37 -30.36 40.65
C ALA A 298 10.15 -29.52 39.62
N PRO A 299 10.33 -30.01 38.37
CA PRO A 299 10.94 -29.22 37.30
C PRO A 299 9.91 -28.25 36.68
N LEU A 300 10.39 -27.08 36.22
CA LEU A 300 9.58 -26.18 35.39
C LEU A 300 9.31 -26.80 33.99
N PRO A 301 8.16 -26.51 33.35
CA PRO A 301 7.85 -26.99 32.01
C PRO A 301 8.77 -26.37 30.95
N ALA A 302 9.22 -27.17 29.99
CA ALA A 302 10.00 -26.67 28.86
C ALA A 302 9.15 -25.74 27.97
N GLY A 303 9.75 -24.70 27.40
CA GLY A 303 9.01 -23.64 26.69
C GLY A 303 8.34 -22.61 27.61
N LEU A 304 8.69 -22.57 28.89
CA LEU A 304 8.30 -21.49 29.82
C LEU A 304 9.06 -20.20 29.50
N PHE A 305 8.34 -19.07 29.46
CA PHE A 305 8.90 -17.72 29.24
C PHE A 305 8.94 -16.91 30.52
N ALA A 306 9.96 -16.06 30.63
CA ALA A 306 10.04 -15.01 31.65
C ALA A 306 10.78 -13.79 31.11
N VAL A 307 10.52 -12.62 31.70
CA VAL A 307 11.28 -11.38 31.46
C VAL A 307 12.06 -11.02 32.71
N ARG A 308 13.35 -10.70 32.58
CA ARG A 308 14.24 -10.32 33.69
C ARG A 308 15.11 -9.12 33.30
N SER A 309 15.72 -8.46 34.27
CA SER A 309 16.77 -7.47 33.97
C SER A 309 17.99 -8.13 33.32
N ALA A 310 18.62 -7.46 32.34
CA ALA A 310 19.74 -8.01 31.57
C ALA A 310 20.93 -8.43 32.45
N GLY A 311 21.15 -7.71 33.55
CA GLY A 311 22.18 -8.02 34.56
C GLY A 311 21.88 -9.23 35.45
N TRP A 312 20.92 -10.10 35.13
CA TRP A 312 20.64 -11.29 35.95
C TRP A 312 21.79 -12.31 36.01
N ARG A 313 22.75 -12.23 35.09
CA ARG A 313 24.01 -12.99 35.09
C ARG A 313 25.23 -12.13 35.49
N ASP A 314 25.06 -10.87 35.90
CA ASP A 314 26.20 -10.05 36.36
C ASP A 314 26.71 -10.57 37.72
N ASP A 315 28.03 -10.49 37.94
CA ASP A 315 28.66 -10.89 39.20
C ASP A 315 28.15 -10.08 40.39
N LEU A 316 28.19 -10.69 41.58
CA LEU A 316 27.83 -10.08 42.87
C LEU A 316 28.49 -8.69 43.04
N ALA A 317 29.79 -8.60 42.78
CA ALA A 317 30.55 -7.35 42.86
C ALA A 317 30.00 -6.23 41.95
N ARG A 318 29.52 -6.57 40.75
CA ARG A 318 28.98 -5.59 39.79
C ARG A 318 27.57 -5.15 40.17
N ARG A 319 26.74 -6.10 40.60
CA ARG A 319 25.36 -5.83 41.05
C ARG A 319 25.36 -4.94 42.30
N VAL A 320 26.22 -5.23 43.28
CA VAL A 320 26.43 -4.39 44.48
C VAL A 320 27.02 -3.03 44.13
N ALA A 321 27.99 -2.96 43.19
CA ALA A 321 28.58 -1.68 42.77
C ALA A 321 27.56 -0.74 42.13
N ALA A 322 26.59 -1.26 41.35
CA ALA A 322 25.48 -0.45 40.84
C ALA A 322 24.63 0.15 41.97
N GLY A 323 24.30 -0.64 43.00
CA GLY A 323 23.58 -0.16 44.19
C GLY A 323 24.33 0.95 44.94
N VAL A 324 25.64 0.78 45.17
CA VAL A 324 26.47 1.82 45.81
C VAL A 324 26.62 3.05 44.91
N ALA A 325 26.68 2.89 43.59
CA ALA A 325 26.72 4.01 42.65
C ALA A 325 25.43 4.84 42.69
N VAL A 326 24.26 4.21 42.81
CA VAL A 326 22.97 4.91 43.01
C VAL A 326 23.02 5.76 44.29
N VAL A 327 23.41 5.18 45.43
CA VAL A 327 23.54 5.92 46.70
C VAL A 327 24.56 7.06 46.58
N ALA A 328 25.72 6.81 45.98
CA ALA A 328 26.79 7.80 45.82
C ALA A 328 26.41 8.96 44.87
N ARG A 329 25.59 8.70 43.85
CA ARG A 329 25.08 9.73 42.92
C ARG A 329 23.96 10.56 43.54
N GLY A 330 23.00 9.95 44.24
CA GLY A 330 21.98 10.69 44.99
C GLY A 330 22.61 11.58 46.07
N ALA A 331 23.59 11.05 46.83
CA ALA A 331 24.39 11.82 47.78
C ALA A 331 25.19 12.96 47.11
N GLN A 332 25.72 12.75 45.90
CA GLN A 332 26.40 13.79 45.14
C GLN A 332 25.45 14.92 44.69
N ALA A 333 24.18 14.60 44.38
CA ALA A 333 23.16 15.60 44.06
C ALA A 333 22.72 16.39 45.32
N LEU A 334 22.44 15.69 46.43
CA LEU A 334 22.16 16.30 47.74
C LEU A 334 23.28 17.26 48.18
N LEU A 335 24.54 16.86 48.01
CA LEU A 335 25.71 17.68 48.36
C LEU A 335 25.83 18.95 47.49
N ARG A 336 25.36 18.93 46.24
CA ARG A 336 25.36 20.12 45.37
C ARG A 336 24.32 21.15 45.79
N ASP A 337 23.12 20.70 46.14
CA ASP A 337 21.99 21.59 46.47
C ASP A 337 22.09 22.15 47.90
N TYR A 338 22.42 21.31 48.88
CA TYR A 338 22.48 21.72 50.29
C TYR A 338 23.87 22.18 50.75
N GLY A 339 24.94 21.86 50.01
CA GLY A 339 26.33 22.12 50.43
C GLY A 339 26.82 21.25 51.60
N PHE A 340 25.97 20.38 52.15
CA PHE A 340 26.27 19.35 53.14
C PHE A 340 25.39 18.11 52.94
N LEU A 341 25.81 16.97 53.49
CA LEU A 341 24.97 15.77 53.55
C LEU A 341 24.12 15.86 54.83
N PRO A 342 22.78 15.75 54.76
CA PRO A 342 21.94 15.77 55.95
C PRO A 342 22.14 14.50 56.78
N GLU A 343 22.11 14.62 58.10
CA GLU A 343 22.02 13.45 58.97
C GLU A 343 20.61 12.84 58.84
N LEU A 344 20.55 11.60 58.38
CA LEU A 344 19.32 10.80 58.24
C LEU A 344 19.02 10.05 59.55
N GLY A 345 17.89 9.34 59.61
CA GLY A 345 17.43 8.65 60.82
C GLY A 345 18.36 7.51 61.25
N HIS A 346 19.23 7.79 62.23
CA HIS A 346 20.18 6.83 62.80
C HIS A 346 19.53 5.87 63.82
N ASP A 347 18.58 6.36 64.63
CA ASP A 347 17.86 5.54 65.60
C ASP A 347 16.44 5.21 65.13
N CYS A 348 16.17 3.95 64.79
CA CYS A 348 14.79 3.45 64.58
C CYS A 348 13.86 3.67 65.78
N ARG A 349 14.41 3.91 66.97
CA ARG A 349 13.68 4.12 68.23
C ARG A 349 13.32 5.60 68.45
N ALA A 350 13.88 6.54 67.67
CA ALA A 350 13.61 7.97 67.76
C ALA A 350 12.53 8.38 66.75
N GLN A 351 11.43 8.97 67.23
CA GLN A 351 10.27 9.32 66.38
C GLN A 351 10.49 10.62 65.58
N ASN A 352 11.37 10.55 64.58
CA ASN A 352 11.89 11.72 63.89
C ASN A 352 10.95 12.21 62.76
N ARG A 353 9.91 12.98 63.11
CA ARG A 353 8.94 13.60 62.16
C ARG A 353 9.56 14.69 61.27
N THR A 354 10.56 14.36 60.45
CA THR A 354 11.03 15.26 59.40
C THR A 354 10.21 15.04 58.12
N HIS A 355 9.47 16.07 57.68
CA HIS A 355 8.76 16.09 56.39
C HIS A 355 9.71 16.16 55.16
N ARG A 356 10.89 15.52 55.23
CA ARG A 356 11.95 15.57 54.22
C ARG A 356 12.01 14.33 53.31
N GLY A 357 11.28 13.25 53.62
CA GLY A 357 11.24 12.05 52.78
C GLY A 357 10.82 12.33 51.33
N GLU A 358 9.73 13.10 51.15
CA GLU A 358 9.23 13.50 49.81
C GLU A 358 10.26 14.33 49.00
N SER A 359 11.13 15.10 49.66
CA SER A 359 12.18 15.85 48.96
C SER A 359 13.44 15.01 48.68
N LEU A 360 13.69 13.95 49.45
CA LEU A 360 14.81 13.03 49.25
C LEU A 360 14.66 12.17 47.98
N HIS A 361 13.47 11.64 47.71
CA HIS A 361 13.24 10.78 46.54
C HIS A 361 13.57 11.47 45.20
N ARG A 362 13.36 12.80 45.11
CA ARG A 362 13.69 13.59 43.91
C ARG A 362 15.15 13.47 43.48
N TYR A 363 16.08 13.32 44.41
CA TYR A 363 17.51 13.21 44.12
C TYR A 363 17.93 11.87 43.50
N PHE A 364 17.03 10.88 43.46
CA PHE A 364 17.24 9.58 42.83
C PHE A 364 16.50 9.43 41.48
N MET A 365 15.67 10.41 41.09
CA MET A 365 14.91 10.37 39.83
C MET A 365 15.77 10.49 38.57
N ASN A 366 17.03 10.96 38.67
CA ASN A 366 17.95 11.08 37.53
C ASN A 366 19.37 10.68 37.96
N ILE A 367 19.77 9.45 37.61
CA ILE A 367 21.07 8.90 37.96
C ILE A 367 21.68 8.20 36.74
N THR A 368 22.94 8.53 36.44
CA THR A 368 23.72 7.88 35.38
C THR A 368 25.07 7.36 35.89
N TRP A 369 25.41 6.14 35.47
CA TRP A 369 26.64 5.45 35.87
C TRP A 369 27.04 4.42 34.80
N ASP A 370 28.34 4.27 34.53
CA ASP A 370 28.89 3.35 33.51
C ASP A 370 28.20 3.46 32.12
N ASN A 371 27.93 4.69 31.66
CA ASN A 371 27.14 5.02 30.46
C ASN A 371 25.72 4.42 30.40
N ARG A 372 25.19 3.91 31.52
CA ARG A 372 23.82 3.42 31.69
C ARG A 372 22.96 4.41 32.46
N ASP A 373 21.67 4.38 32.16
CA ASP A 373 20.61 5.07 32.88
C ASP A 373 20.15 4.22 34.08
N TYR A 374 20.17 4.80 35.27
CA TYR A 374 19.70 4.23 36.53
C TYR A 374 18.67 5.17 37.20
N SER A 375 17.97 5.98 36.40
CA SER A 375 16.88 6.86 36.85
C SER A 375 15.67 6.08 37.37
N PHE A 376 15.04 6.57 38.44
CA PHE A 376 13.88 5.93 39.09
C PHE A 376 12.57 6.71 38.91
N ASN A 377 11.44 6.00 38.79
CA ASN A 377 10.09 6.57 38.77
C ASN A 377 9.62 6.98 40.19
N GLU A 378 8.41 7.55 40.31
CA GLU A 378 7.87 7.98 41.62
C GLU A 378 7.64 6.82 42.60
N ASP A 379 7.42 5.59 42.10
CA ASP A 379 7.31 4.36 42.90
C ASP A 379 8.68 3.70 43.21
N GLY A 380 9.81 4.32 42.87
CA GLY A 380 11.15 3.78 43.17
C GLY A 380 11.53 2.52 42.38
N PHE A 381 11.03 2.34 41.16
CA PHE A 381 11.52 1.39 40.15
C PHE A 381 12.33 2.09 39.07
N LEU A 382 13.27 1.40 38.42
CA LEU A 382 14.01 1.95 37.29
C LEU A 382 13.06 2.37 36.14
N VAL A 383 13.28 3.53 35.51
CA VAL A 383 12.44 4.02 34.40
C VAL A 383 12.69 3.25 33.11
N ASN A 384 13.96 3.10 32.71
CA ASN A 384 14.39 2.48 31.46
C ASN A 384 15.32 1.26 31.71
N PRO A 385 14.88 0.21 32.42
CA PRO A 385 15.72 -0.96 32.64
C PRO A 385 15.99 -1.70 31.33
N SER A 386 17.25 -2.11 31.11
CA SER A 386 17.59 -3.09 30.08
C SER A 386 17.03 -4.46 30.49
N LEU A 387 16.11 -5.03 29.72
CA LEU A 387 15.46 -6.31 30.01
C LEU A 387 15.89 -7.39 29.01
N VAL A 388 15.72 -8.64 29.39
CA VAL A 388 15.92 -9.81 28.53
C VAL A 388 14.75 -10.76 28.66
N VAL A 389 14.30 -11.28 27.51
CA VAL A 389 13.36 -12.37 27.41
C VAL A 389 14.17 -13.66 27.49
N ILE A 390 13.78 -14.57 28.39
CA ILE A 390 14.41 -15.88 28.54
C ILE A 390 13.38 -16.99 28.34
N SER A 391 13.84 -18.12 27.81
CA SER A 391 13.04 -19.34 27.64
C SER A 391 13.75 -20.54 28.25
N LEU A 392 12.98 -21.52 28.73
CA LEU A 392 13.51 -22.77 29.27
C LEU A 392 13.61 -23.82 28.14
N THR A 393 14.84 -24.21 27.78
CA THR A 393 15.09 -25.23 26.73
C THR A 393 14.61 -26.62 27.15
N ARG A 394 14.55 -27.58 26.20
CA ARG A 394 14.22 -28.99 26.51
C ARG A 394 15.22 -29.61 27.49
N ASP A 395 16.48 -29.20 27.42
CA ASP A 395 17.56 -29.57 28.35
C ASP A 395 17.46 -28.87 29.71
N ARG A 396 16.36 -28.12 29.94
CA ARG A 396 16.06 -27.37 31.16
C ARG A 396 17.09 -26.28 31.47
N THR A 397 17.68 -25.67 30.45
CA THR A 397 18.59 -24.52 30.62
C THR A 397 17.90 -23.21 30.25
N TRP A 398 18.27 -22.11 30.92
CA TRP A 398 17.72 -20.77 30.63
C TRP A 398 18.52 -20.09 29.52
N GLU A 399 17.98 -20.11 28.30
CA GLU A 399 18.49 -19.38 27.15
C GLU A 399 17.97 -17.94 27.11
N VAL A 400 18.81 -16.99 26.67
CA VAL A 400 18.39 -15.61 26.35
C VAL A 400 17.91 -15.59 24.90
N VAL A 401 16.61 -15.39 24.74
CA VAL A 401 15.93 -15.44 23.43
C VAL A 401 15.60 -14.04 22.88
N GLY A 402 15.68 -13.00 23.70
CA GLY A 402 15.60 -11.62 23.25
C GLY A 402 16.12 -10.60 24.27
N SER A 403 16.39 -9.39 23.79
CA SER A 403 16.80 -8.22 24.57
C SER A 403 15.84 -7.05 24.31
N TRP A 404 15.46 -6.33 25.36
CA TRP A 404 14.68 -5.11 25.31
C TRP A 404 15.51 -3.94 25.85
N GLU A 405 15.79 -2.98 24.99
CA GLU A 405 16.58 -1.78 25.31
C GLU A 405 16.01 -0.59 24.55
N GLN A 406 15.97 0.59 25.17
CA GLN A 406 15.55 1.85 24.51
C GLN A 406 14.17 1.74 23.83
N GLN A 407 13.21 1.05 24.47
CA GLN A 407 11.89 0.74 23.91
C GLN A 407 11.93 -0.07 22.59
N THR A 408 12.99 -0.87 22.36
CA THR A 408 13.11 -1.76 21.19
C THR A 408 13.29 -3.21 21.61
N LEU A 409 12.38 -4.09 21.18
CA LEU A 409 12.53 -5.54 21.27
C LEU A 409 13.48 -6.03 20.18
N ARG A 410 14.40 -6.93 20.53
CA ARG A 410 15.22 -7.69 19.57
C ARG A 410 15.18 -9.16 19.97
N LEU A 411 14.54 -9.99 19.16
CA LEU A 411 14.55 -11.44 19.31
C LEU A 411 15.76 -12.05 18.59
N LYS A 412 16.32 -13.14 19.12
CA LYS A 412 17.45 -13.87 18.54
C LYS A 412 17.07 -14.54 17.21
N TYR A 413 15.87 -15.10 17.17
CA TYR A 413 15.15 -15.64 16.01
C TYR A 413 13.66 -15.83 16.40
N PRO A 414 12.72 -15.92 15.45
CA PRO A 414 11.34 -16.29 15.76
C PRO A 414 11.25 -17.78 16.13
N LEU A 415 11.15 -18.06 17.44
CA LEU A 415 11.05 -19.41 18.04
C LEU A 415 9.85 -20.22 17.55
N TRP A 416 8.78 -19.52 17.15
CA TRP A 416 7.63 -20.10 16.48
C TRP A 416 7.40 -19.42 15.14
N SER A 417 6.93 -20.21 14.18
CA SER A 417 6.38 -19.66 12.95
C SER A 417 5.06 -18.95 13.25
N ARG A 418 4.99 -17.64 12.98
CA ARG A 418 3.72 -16.88 12.91
C ARG A 418 2.72 -17.54 11.95
N TYR A 419 3.23 -18.28 10.96
CA TYR A 419 2.47 -18.95 9.90
C TYR A 419 2.74 -20.47 9.88
N GLY A 420 2.90 -21.13 11.03
CA GLY A 420 3.06 -22.59 11.10
C GLY A 420 1.97 -23.28 11.91
N ARG A 421 2.18 -24.55 12.26
CA ARG A 421 1.33 -25.23 13.24
C ARG A 421 1.53 -24.60 14.62
N PHE A 422 0.46 -24.06 15.17
CA PHE A 422 0.51 -23.17 16.33
C PHE A 422 1.17 -23.81 17.56
N LEU A 423 2.09 -23.06 18.17
CA LEU A 423 2.86 -23.40 19.38
C LEU A 423 3.71 -24.68 19.39
N GLN A 424 3.83 -25.42 18.29
CA GLN A 424 4.87 -26.46 18.21
C GLN A 424 6.26 -25.80 18.16
N PRO A 425 7.14 -25.98 19.18
CA PRO A 425 8.44 -25.31 19.21
C PRO A 425 9.31 -25.84 18.07
N VAL A 426 9.77 -24.91 17.24
CA VAL A 426 10.53 -25.21 16.03
C VAL A 426 11.88 -25.77 16.43
N ASP A 427 12.16 -27.00 16.00
CA ASP A 427 13.51 -27.57 16.06
C ASP A 427 14.43 -26.75 15.14
N ASP A 428 15.68 -26.47 15.51
CA ASP A 428 16.58 -25.58 14.73
C ASP A 428 16.69 -26.01 13.25
N THR A 429 16.53 -27.30 12.95
CA THR A 429 16.55 -27.83 11.57
C THR A 429 15.30 -27.45 10.73
N GLN A 430 14.26 -26.90 11.35
CA GLN A 430 12.97 -26.54 10.75
C GLN A 430 12.78 -25.01 10.58
N HIS A 431 13.78 -24.21 10.95
CA HIS A 431 13.85 -22.80 10.56
C HIS A 431 14.54 -22.67 9.19
N LEU A 432 14.05 -21.79 8.32
CA LEU A 432 14.59 -21.56 6.97
C LEU A 432 14.90 -20.09 6.71
N THR A 433 16.07 -19.82 6.17
CA THR A 433 16.45 -18.48 5.69
C THR A 433 15.98 -18.29 4.25
N VAL A 434 15.11 -17.30 4.02
CA VAL A 434 14.44 -17.08 2.73
C VAL A 434 14.87 -15.75 2.12
N ALA A 435 15.55 -15.83 0.98
CA ALA A 435 15.92 -14.66 0.18
C ALA A 435 14.80 -14.24 -0.78
N THR A 436 14.58 -12.93 -0.93
CA THR A 436 13.61 -12.37 -1.87
C THR A 436 14.06 -11.03 -2.47
N LEU A 437 13.27 -10.49 -3.41
CA LEU A 437 13.56 -9.29 -4.20
C LEU A 437 12.26 -8.49 -4.41
N GLU A 438 12.32 -7.16 -4.34
CA GLU A 438 11.17 -6.31 -4.69
C GLU A 438 10.89 -6.36 -6.21
N GLU A 439 9.73 -6.89 -6.60
CA GLU A 439 9.18 -6.78 -7.96
C GLU A 439 7.64 -6.87 -7.89
N ARG A 440 6.95 -5.84 -8.40
CA ARG A 440 5.49 -5.70 -8.28
C ARG A 440 4.80 -6.51 -9.39
N PRO A 441 3.76 -7.33 -9.10
CA PRO A 441 3.02 -7.44 -7.83
C PRO A 441 3.49 -8.55 -6.88
N PHE A 442 4.52 -9.31 -7.26
CA PHE A 442 4.94 -10.53 -6.56
C PHE A 442 5.44 -10.29 -5.15
N VAL A 443 6.26 -9.26 -4.97
CA VAL A 443 6.80 -8.81 -3.68
C VAL A 443 6.86 -7.29 -3.69
N ILE A 444 6.09 -6.69 -2.79
CA ILE A 444 5.96 -5.27 -2.54
C ILE A 444 6.62 -4.97 -1.20
N VAL A 445 7.57 -4.05 -1.19
CA VAL A 445 8.26 -3.61 0.03
C VAL A 445 7.72 -2.24 0.45
N GLU A 446 7.33 -2.15 1.71
CA GLU A 446 6.91 -0.91 2.37
C GLU A 446 7.78 -0.67 3.63
N PRO A 447 7.96 0.58 4.09
CA PRO A 447 8.55 0.84 5.39
C PRO A 447 7.61 0.33 6.50
N ALA A 448 8.17 -0.04 7.66
CA ALA A 448 7.37 -0.23 8.88
C ALA A 448 6.81 1.12 9.36
N ASP A 449 5.71 1.10 10.10
CA ASP A 449 5.09 2.33 10.58
C ASP A 449 6.03 3.07 11.56
N PRO A 450 6.30 4.37 11.38
CA PRO A 450 7.36 5.09 12.12
C PRO A 450 7.01 5.37 13.59
N ILE A 451 5.84 4.93 14.06
CA ILE A 451 5.35 5.10 15.44
C ILE A 451 5.39 3.77 16.20
N SER A 452 4.95 2.66 15.60
CA SER A 452 4.97 1.33 16.24
C SER A 452 6.22 0.50 15.91
N GLY A 453 6.86 0.72 14.77
CA GLY A 453 7.94 -0.14 14.27
C GLY A 453 7.50 -1.54 13.85
N THR A 454 6.19 -1.83 13.88
CA THR A 454 5.59 -3.11 13.51
C THR A 454 5.00 -3.10 12.09
N CYS A 455 4.59 -4.26 11.60
CA CYS A 455 4.06 -4.46 10.26
C CYS A 455 2.58 -4.85 10.31
N ILE A 456 1.77 -4.26 9.43
CA ILE A 456 0.35 -4.57 9.22
C ILE A 456 0.19 -6.08 9.01
N ARG A 457 -0.84 -6.73 9.58
CA ARG A 457 -0.99 -8.21 9.66
C ARG A 457 -0.85 -8.95 8.31
N ASP A 458 -1.30 -8.34 7.21
CA ASP A 458 -1.17 -8.89 5.85
C ASP A 458 0.25 -8.86 5.30
N SER A 459 1.18 -8.16 5.96
CA SER A 459 2.59 -8.04 5.60
C SER A 459 3.49 -8.77 6.60
N VAL A 460 4.55 -9.37 6.08
CA VAL A 460 5.55 -10.11 6.84
C VAL A 460 6.75 -9.19 7.10
N PRO A 461 7.28 -9.10 8.33
CA PRO A 461 8.51 -8.37 8.57
C PRO A 461 9.65 -8.99 7.77
N CYS A 462 10.39 -8.16 7.03
CA CYS A 462 11.52 -8.59 6.22
C CYS A 462 12.72 -7.66 6.44
N ARG A 463 13.91 -8.25 6.62
CA ARG A 463 15.13 -7.47 6.90
C ARG A 463 15.76 -6.95 5.61
N SER A 464 16.05 -5.66 5.57
CA SER A 464 16.90 -5.05 4.54
C SER A 464 18.33 -4.89 5.06
N GLN A 465 19.28 -5.61 4.47
CA GLN A 465 20.70 -5.41 4.79
C GLN A 465 21.22 -4.21 4.01
N LEU A 466 21.67 -3.15 4.72
CA LEU A 466 22.42 -2.08 4.09
C LEU A 466 23.73 -2.64 3.51
N ASN A 467 24.17 -2.09 2.36
CA ASN A 467 25.29 -2.63 1.59
C ASN A 467 26.59 -2.70 2.40
N ARG A 468 26.95 -3.93 2.79
CA ARG A 468 28.13 -4.30 3.60
C ARG A 468 29.44 -4.10 2.83
N THR A 469 29.79 -2.84 2.62
CA THR A 469 31.10 -2.43 2.12
C THR A 469 32.06 -2.31 3.30
N HIS A 470 33.05 -3.22 3.32
CA HIS A 470 33.98 -3.45 4.43
C HIS A 470 33.39 -4.02 5.73
N SER A 471 34.29 -4.44 6.62
CA SER A 471 34.00 -5.10 7.89
C SER A 471 33.27 -4.17 8.86
N PRO A 472 32.20 -4.64 9.55
CA PRO A 472 31.50 -3.81 10.53
C PRO A 472 32.41 -3.49 11.73
N PRO A 473 32.50 -2.22 12.15
CA PRO A 473 32.81 -1.87 13.54
C PRO A 473 31.75 -2.48 14.48
N PRO A 474 31.99 -2.57 15.80
CA PRO A 474 30.97 -3.03 16.76
C PRO A 474 29.69 -2.18 16.72
N ASP A 475 29.77 -0.92 16.29
CA ASP A 475 28.66 0.04 16.20
C ASP A 475 28.02 0.13 14.79
N ALA A 476 28.11 -0.91 13.97
CA ALA A 476 27.59 -0.88 12.60
C ALA A 476 26.07 -0.63 12.52
N PRO A 477 25.58 0.18 11.54
CA PRO A 477 24.16 0.48 11.40
C PRO A 477 23.35 -0.80 11.14
N ARG A 478 22.23 -0.91 11.86
CA ARG A 478 21.40 -2.12 11.96
C ARG A 478 20.70 -2.43 10.62
N PRO A 479 20.42 -3.71 10.30
CA PRO A 479 19.52 -4.04 9.20
C PRO A 479 18.13 -3.45 9.48
N GLU A 480 17.52 -2.86 8.46
CA GLU A 480 16.27 -2.12 8.61
C GLU A 480 15.07 -3.06 8.49
N LYS A 481 14.13 -2.99 9.45
CA LYS A 481 12.85 -3.73 9.40
C LYS A 481 11.94 -3.08 8.35
N ARG A 482 11.66 -3.83 7.29
CA ARG A 482 10.69 -3.48 6.24
C ARG A 482 9.50 -4.42 6.33
N CYS A 483 8.40 -4.08 5.67
CA CYS A 483 7.21 -4.91 5.60
C CYS A 483 7.03 -5.40 4.16
N CYS A 484 7.09 -6.72 3.96
CA CYS A 484 6.96 -7.36 2.66
C CYS A 484 5.56 -7.98 2.52
N LYS A 485 4.87 -7.71 1.40
CA LYS A 485 3.57 -8.30 1.05
C LYS A 485 3.49 -8.58 -0.45
N GLY A 486 2.53 -9.39 -0.90
CA GLY A 486 2.35 -9.72 -2.31
C GLY A 486 2.18 -11.21 -2.56
N PHE A 487 1.89 -11.56 -3.82
CA PHE A 487 1.54 -12.91 -4.26
C PHE A 487 2.54 -13.99 -3.79
N CYS A 488 3.85 -13.75 -3.92
CA CYS A 488 4.87 -14.71 -3.46
C CYS A 488 4.97 -14.81 -1.93
N ILE A 489 4.63 -13.74 -1.21
CA ILE A 489 4.64 -13.73 0.25
C ILE A 489 3.45 -14.52 0.81
N ASP A 490 2.29 -14.44 0.17
CA ASP A 490 1.11 -15.23 0.57
C ASP A 490 1.29 -16.72 0.26
N ILE A 491 1.92 -17.07 -0.87
CA ILE A 491 2.36 -18.45 -1.13
C ILE A 491 3.33 -18.94 -0.05
N LEU A 492 4.28 -18.10 0.39
CA LEU A 492 5.22 -18.45 1.47
C LEU A 492 4.50 -18.69 2.82
N LYS A 493 3.50 -17.86 3.17
CA LYS A 493 2.65 -18.08 4.35
C LYS A 493 1.92 -19.43 4.26
N ARG A 494 1.26 -19.72 3.13
CA ARG A 494 0.51 -20.98 2.92
C ARG A 494 1.43 -22.21 2.98
N LEU A 495 2.61 -22.14 2.33
CA LEU A 495 3.63 -23.20 2.42
C LEU A 495 4.08 -23.46 3.86
N ALA A 496 4.34 -22.40 4.64
CA ALA A 496 4.72 -22.52 6.04
C ALA A 496 3.60 -23.16 6.89
N GLN A 497 2.32 -22.84 6.61
CA GLN A 497 1.17 -23.39 7.34
C GLN A 497 0.97 -24.88 7.05
N THR A 498 0.99 -25.28 5.78
CA THR A 498 0.76 -26.67 5.35
C THR A 498 1.93 -27.58 5.73
N ILE A 499 3.17 -27.13 5.55
CA ILE A 499 4.38 -27.94 5.78
C ILE A 499 4.87 -27.84 7.24
N GLY A 500 4.64 -26.72 7.91
CA GLY A 500 4.94 -26.53 9.34
C GLY A 500 6.33 -25.98 9.67
N PHE A 501 6.98 -25.23 8.77
CA PHE A 501 8.29 -24.59 9.03
C PHE A 501 8.16 -23.14 9.51
N SER A 502 9.24 -22.58 10.09
CA SER A 502 9.37 -21.13 10.32
C SER A 502 10.43 -20.53 9.39
N TYR A 503 10.39 -19.23 9.15
CA TYR A 503 11.33 -18.59 8.25
C TYR A 503 11.73 -17.16 8.65
N ASP A 504 12.94 -16.76 8.25
CA ASP A 504 13.44 -15.37 8.26
C ASP A 504 13.52 -14.85 6.82
N LEU A 505 12.76 -13.81 6.51
CA LEU A 505 12.61 -13.25 5.17
C LEU A 505 13.53 -12.05 4.97
N TYR A 506 14.36 -12.06 3.92
CA TYR A 506 15.30 -10.97 3.67
C TYR A 506 15.43 -10.52 2.22
N LEU A 507 15.65 -9.23 2.05
CA LEU A 507 15.84 -8.60 0.74
C LEU A 507 17.30 -8.74 0.31
N VAL A 508 17.52 -9.17 -0.93
CA VAL A 508 18.87 -9.34 -1.51
C VAL A 508 19.52 -7.98 -1.80
N THR A 509 20.63 -7.72 -1.12
CA THR A 509 21.49 -6.51 -1.23
C THR A 509 21.78 -6.05 -2.67
N ASN A 510 21.97 -7.00 -3.57
CA ASN A 510 22.32 -6.76 -4.98
C ASN A 510 21.14 -6.33 -5.87
N GLY A 511 19.89 -6.40 -5.39
CA GLY A 511 18.69 -5.98 -6.14
C GLY A 511 18.44 -6.72 -7.46
N LYS A 512 18.84 -8.01 -7.56
CA LYS A 512 18.83 -8.79 -8.80
C LYS A 512 18.46 -10.25 -8.55
N HIS A 513 17.73 -10.88 -9.48
CA HIS A 513 17.34 -12.31 -9.41
C HIS A 513 18.56 -13.24 -9.47
N GLY A 514 19.54 -12.91 -10.32
CA GLY A 514 20.83 -13.58 -10.37
C GLY A 514 21.26 -13.98 -11.78
N LYS A 515 22.54 -13.69 -12.08
CA LYS A 515 23.22 -13.92 -13.37
C LYS A 515 24.67 -14.34 -13.09
N LYS A 516 25.19 -15.28 -13.87
CA LYS A 516 26.62 -15.66 -13.86
C LYS A 516 27.43 -14.56 -14.53
N ILE A 517 28.37 -13.95 -13.81
CA ILE A 517 29.30 -12.91 -14.29
C ILE A 517 30.71 -13.37 -13.92
N ASP A 518 31.61 -13.46 -14.90
CA ASP A 518 33.01 -13.88 -14.73
C ASP A 518 33.17 -15.20 -13.95
N GLY A 519 32.25 -16.13 -14.18
CA GLY A 519 32.15 -17.43 -13.50
C GLY A 519 31.38 -17.41 -12.17
N VAL A 520 31.27 -16.25 -11.52
CA VAL A 520 30.65 -16.04 -10.20
C VAL A 520 29.14 -15.82 -10.32
N TRP A 521 28.35 -16.43 -9.43
CA TRP A 521 26.91 -16.17 -9.32
C TRP A 521 26.60 -15.02 -8.35
N ASN A 522 25.59 -14.22 -8.69
CA ASN A 522 25.08 -13.10 -7.88
C ASN A 522 23.55 -13.18 -7.71
N GLY A 523 22.98 -12.21 -6.99
CA GLY A 523 21.53 -12.10 -6.79
C GLY A 523 20.94 -13.20 -5.90
N MET A 524 19.62 -13.40 -5.95
CA MET A 524 18.92 -14.46 -5.19
C MET A 524 19.53 -15.85 -5.42
N ILE A 525 19.85 -16.19 -6.67
CA ILE A 525 20.54 -17.45 -7.02
C ILE A 525 21.89 -17.59 -6.31
N GLY A 526 22.65 -16.50 -6.19
CA GLY A 526 23.93 -16.49 -5.47
C GLY A 526 23.78 -16.79 -3.98
N GLU A 527 22.80 -16.18 -3.31
CA GLU A 527 22.59 -16.40 -1.87
C GLU A 527 22.21 -17.86 -1.55
N VAL A 528 21.40 -18.51 -2.39
CA VAL A 528 21.08 -19.95 -2.26
C VAL A 528 22.29 -20.83 -2.58
N PHE A 529 23.03 -20.52 -3.65
CA PHE A 529 24.21 -21.29 -4.05
C PHE A 529 25.34 -21.25 -3.00
N TYR A 530 25.54 -20.11 -2.34
CA TYR A 530 26.52 -19.96 -1.25
C TYR A 530 25.99 -20.33 0.14
N GLN A 531 24.82 -20.99 0.24
CA GLN A 531 24.22 -21.44 1.50
C GLN A 531 24.02 -20.30 2.53
N ARG A 532 23.67 -19.10 2.04
CA ARG A 532 23.22 -17.94 2.85
C ARG A 532 21.71 -17.83 2.93
N ALA A 533 21.02 -18.52 2.03
CA ALA A 533 19.59 -18.77 2.03
C ALA A 533 19.38 -20.26 1.79
N ASP A 534 18.47 -20.88 2.54
CA ASP A 534 18.01 -22.25 2.28
C ASP A 534 17.10 -22.29 1.05
N MET A 535 16.42 -21.17 0.79
CA MET A 535 15.40 -20.98 -0.24
C MET A 535 15.43 -19.55 -0.79
N ALA A 536 15.10 -19.35 -2.06
CA ALA A 536 14.70 -18.07 -2.61
C ALA A 536 13.33 -18.13 -3.29
N ILE A 537 12.50 -17.11 -3.04
CA ILE A 537 11.14 -16.99 -3.59
C ILE A 537 10.89 -15.59 -4.16
N GLY A 538 10.15 -15.52 -5.25
CA GLY A 538 9.83 -14.30 -6.00
C GLY A 538 9.51 -14.63 -7.46
N SER A 539 9.60 -13.63 -8.33
CA SER A 539 9.52 -13.68 -9.80
C SER A 539 10.71 -14.40 -10.46
N LEU A 540 11.14 -15.53 -9.90
CA LEU A 540 12.36 -16.23 -10.30
C LEU A 540 12.07 -17.23 -11.43
N THR A 541 12.31 -16.79 -12.67
CA THR A 541 12.15 -17.61 -13.88
C THR A 541 13.09 -18.83 -13.90
N ILE A 542 12.51 -20.01 -14.15
CA ILE A 542 13.26 -21.26 -14.33
C ILE A 542 14.05 -21.20 -15.66
N ASN A 543 15.33 -21.61 -15.62
CA ASN A 543 16.23 -21.65 -16.77
C ASN A 543 17.31 -22.72 -16.56
N GLU A 544 17.79 -23.35 -17.65
CA GLU A 544 18.75 -24.47 -17.64
C GLU A 544 20.00 -24.18 -16.78
N GLU A 545 20.72 -23.09 -17.05
CA GLU A 545 21.93 -22.68 -16.29
C GLU A 545 21.69 -22.46 -14.79
N ARG A 546 20.45 -22.13 -14.38
CA ARG A 546 20.09 -22.00 -12.97
C ARG A 546 19.78 -23.39 -12.39
N SER A 547 19.06 -24.23 -13.13
CA SER A 547 18.76 -25.62 -12.79
C SER A 547 19.99 -26.52 -12.68
N GLU A 548 21.13 -26.13 -13.27
CA GLU A 548 22.43 -26.78 -13.02
C GLU A 548 22.89 -26.67 -11.55
N ILE A 549 22.69 -25.51 -10.91
CA ILE A 549 23.31 -25.17 -9.62
C ILE A 549 22.34 -25.08 -8.43
N VAL A 550 21.04 -24.90 -8.67
CA VAL A 550 19.97 -24.94 -7.67
C VAL A 550 18.87 -25.89 -8.11
N ASP A 551 18.06 -26.39 -7.17
CA ASP A 551 16.88 -27.17 -7.50
C ASP A 551 15.64 -26.28 -7.45
N PHE A 552 14.92 -26.16 -8.56
CA PHE A 552 13.63 -25.48 -8.60
C PHE A 552 12.48 -26.37 -8.11
N SER A 553 11.45 -25.75 -7.56
CA SER A 553 10.14 -26.38 -7.39
C SER A 553 9.44 -26.61 -8.74
N VAL A 554 8.29 -27.29 -8.72
CA VAL A 554 7.26 -27.13 -9.75
C VAL A 554 6.92 -25.63 -9.94
N PRO A 555 6.61 -25.18 -11.17
CA PRO A 555 6.18 -23.80 -11.40
C PRO A 555 4.82 -23.54 -10.76
N PHE A 556 4.67 -22.42 -10.05
CA PHE A 556 3.42 -22.04 -9.39
C PHE A 556 2.61 -20.99 -10.15
N VAL A 557 3.22 -20.35 -11.16
CA VAL A 557 2.60 -19.46 -12.14
C VAL A 557 3.30 -19.68 -13.48
N GLU A 558 2.52 -19.83 -14.56
CA GLU A 558 3.04 -19.87 -15.92
C GLU A 558 3.36 -18.45 -16.43
N THR A 559 4.47 -18.29 -17.14
CA THR A 559 4.87 -17.02 -17.75
C THR A 559 5.75 -17.26 -18.98
N GLY A 560 6.28 -16.20 -19.56
CA GLY A 560 7.21 -16.26 -20.68
C GLY A 560 7.73 -14.88 -21.05
N ILE A 561 8.37 -14.79 -22.20
CA ILE A 561 8.72 -13.50 -22.81
C ILE A 561 7.49 -12.98 -23.57
N SER A 562 7.05 -11.78 -23.24
CA SER A 562 6.00 -11.09 -23.98
C SER A 562 6.45 -9.69 -24.40
N VAL A 563 5.66 -9.08 -25.26
CA VAL A 563 5.88 -7.75 -25.83
C VAL A 563 4.71 -6.87 -25.45
N MET A 564 5.01 -5.69 -24.91
CA MET A 564 4.04 -4.63 -24.66
C MET A 564 4.24 -3.49 -25.66
N VAL A 565 3.12 -2.98 -26.17
CA VAL A 565 3.05 -1.82 -27.06
C VAL A 565 2.00 -0.82 -26.56
N ALA A 566 2.09 0.43 -27.01
CA ALA A 566 0.98 1.36 -26.88
C ALA A 566 -0.06 1.08 -27.99
N ARG A 567 -1.36 1.17 -27.64
CA ARG A 567 -2.45 1.19 -28.62
C ARG A 567 -2.31 2.43 -29.49
N SER A 568 -2.03 2.24 -30.78
CA SER A 568 -2.31 3.22 -31.82
C SER A 568 -3.77 3.14 -32.24
N ASN A 569 -4.44 4.27 -32.41
CA ASN A 569 -5.71 4.31 -33.12
C ASN A 569 -5.50 3.76 -34.54
N GLY A 570 -6.37 2.86 -35.00
CA GLY A 570 -6.32 2.34 -36.37
C GLY A 570 -6.63 3.45 -37.37
N THR A 571 -5.79 3.60 -38.40
CA THR A 571 -6.13 4.43 -39.57
C THR A 571 -7.21 3.71 -40.38
N VAL A 572 -8.37 4.34 -40.56
CA VAL A 572 -9.42 3.78 -41.41
C VAL A 572 -8.92 3.73 -42.85
N SER A 573 -9.08 2.60 -43.52
CA SER A 573 -8.62 2.46 -44.91
C SER A 573 -9.29 3.52 -45.81
N PRO A 574 -8.55 4.18 -46.72
CA PRO A 574 -9.16 5.09 -47.69
C PRO A 574 -10.22 4.44 -48.61
N SER A 575 -10.33 3.10 -48.62
CA SER A 575 -11.39 2.34 -49.31
C SER A 575 -12.68 2.13 -48.49
N ALA A 576 -12.70 2.49 -47.21
CA ALA A 576 -13.81 2.20 -46.26
C ALA A 576 -15.19 2.74 -46.66
N PHE A 577 -15.28 3.72 -47.56
CA PHE A 577 -16.56 4.22 -48.07
C PHE A 577 -17.21 3.31 -49.15
N LEU A 578 -16.44 2.38 -49.72
CA LEU A 578 -16.90 1.37 -50.69
C LEU A 578 -17.18 0.01 -50.05
N GLU A 579 -16.45 -0.32 -48.98
CA GLU A 579 -16.52 -1.59 -48.24
C GLU A 579 -17.92 -1.99 -47.69
N PRO A 580 -18.87 -1.08 -47.38
CA PRO A 580 -20.24 -1.44 -46.99
C PRO A 580 -21.03 -2.31 -47.98
N TYR A 581 -20.58 -2.39 -49.24
CA TYR A 581 -21.13 -3.28 -50.27
C TYR A 581 -20.04 -3.91 -51.13
N SER A 582 -20.16 -5.20 -51.42
CA SER A 582 -19.23 -5.87 -52.33
C SER A 582 -19.33 -5.31 -53.77
N PRO A 583 -18.25 -5.37 -54.58
CA PRO A 583 -18.26 -4.87 -55.97
C PRO A 583 -19.40 -5.44 -56.85
N ALA A 584 -19.86 -6.65 -56.55
CA ALA A 584 -20.99 -7.26 -57.24
C ALA A 584 -22.31 -6.49 -57.03
N VAL A 585 -22.58 -5.98 -55.82
CA VAL A 585 -23.78 -5.18 -55.53
C VAL A 585 -23.74 -3.84 -56.26
N TRP A 586 -22.58 -3.17 -56.26
CA TRP A 586 -22.37 -1.92 -57.01
C TRP A 586 -22.64 -2.08 -58.51
N VAL A 587 -22.13 -3.15 -59.13
CA VAL A 587 -22.39 -3.47 -60.55
C VAL A 587 -23.86 -3.81 -60.79
N MET A 588 -24.47 -4.63 -59.92
CA MET A 588 -25.88 -5.00 -60.05
C MET A 588 -26.82 -3.80 -59.95
N MET A 589 -26.54 -2.82 -59.08
CA MET A 589 -27.37 -1.61 -59.00
C MET A 589 -27.20 -0.71 -60.22
N PHE A 590 -25.97 -0.23 -60.49
CA PHE A 590 -25.74 0.81 -61.51
C PHE A 590 -25.86 0.29 -62.95
N VAL A 591 -25.45 -0.96 -63.22
CA VAL A 591 -25.37 -1.48 -64.60
C VAL A 591 -26.60 -2.29 -64.95
N MET A 592 -27.09 -3.16 -64.07
CA MET A 592 -28.25 -4.02 -64.36
C MET A 592 -29.58 -3.35 -63.96
N CYS A 593 -29.76 -3.01 -62.68
CA CYS A 593 -31.06 -2.55 -62.17
C CYS A 593 -31.47 -1.20 -62.77
N LEU A 594 -30.58 -0.20 -62.72
CA LEU A 594 -30.87 1.15 -63.21
C LEU A 594 -31.16 1.18 -64.72
N THR A 595 -30.44 0.40 -65.54
CA THR A 595 -30.66 0.38 -67.00
C THR A 595 -31.97 -0.32 -67.37
N VAL A 596 -32.31 -1.43 -66.70
CA VAL A 596 -33.59 -2.13 -66.91
C VAL A 596 -34.78 -1.26 -66.51
N VAL A 597 -34.71 -0.54 -65.38
CA VAL A 597 -35.75 0.42 -64.98
C VAL A 597 -35.82 1.60 -65.94
N ALA A 598 -34.68 2.11 -66.45
CA ALA A 598 -34.67 3.18 -67.44
C ALA A 598 -35.28 2.79 -68.78
N VAL A 599 -34.99 1.59 -69.28
CA VAL A 599 -35.56 1.05 -70.52
C VAL A 599 -37.06 0.78 -70.35
N THR A 600 -37.50 0.21 -69.22
CA THR A 600 -38.93 -0.07 -68.98
C THR A 600 -39.75 1.20 -68.76
N VAL A 601 -39.24 2.21 -68.04
CA VAL A 601 -39.90 3.53 -67.93
C VAL A 601 -39.99 4.21 -69.30
N PHE A 602 -38.94 4.15 -70.13
CA PHE A 602 -38.98 4.66 -71.50
C PHE A 602 -40.01 3.92 -72.37
N ILE A 603 -40.07 2.58 -72.31
CA ILE A 603 -41.07 1.77 -73.01
C ILE A 603 -42.49 2.12 -72.55
N PHE A 604 -42.72 2.31 -71.25
CA PHE A 604 -44.05 2.67 -70.74
C PHE A 604 -44.47 4.10 -71.11
N GLU A 605 -43.57 5.08 -71.17
CA GLU A 605 -43.89 6.40 -71.75
C GLU A 605 -44.17 6.32 -73.26
N TYR A 606 -43.42 5.48 -74.00
CA TYR A 606 -43.60 5.29 -75.44
C TYR A 606 -44.90 4.56 -75.81
N LEU A 607 -45.33 3.60 -74.99
CA LEU A 607 -46.59 2.87 -75.17
C LEU A 607 -47.80 3.58 -74.52
N SER A 608 -47.58 4.51 -73.60
CA SER A 608 -48.67 5.24 -72.94
C SER A 608 -49.34 6.22 -73.92
N PRO A 609 -50.68 6.18 -74.07
CA PRO A 609 -51.42 7.15 -74.88
C PRO A 609 -51.41 8.58 -74.29
N VAL A 610 -50.86 8.76 -73.09
CA VAL A 610 -50.70 10.06 -72.39
C VAL A 610 -49.25 10.56 -72.47
N GLY A 611 -48.27 9.66 -72.56
CA GLY A 611 -46.85 9.98 -72.74
C GLY A 611 -46.51 10.24 -74.22
N TYR A 612 -46.86 9.30 -75.10
CA TYR A 612 -46.56 9.40 -76.52
C TYR A 612 -47.53 10.35 -77.23
N ASN A 613 -47.05 11.56 -77.54
CA ASN A 613 -47.84 12.60 -78.17
C ASN A 613 -48.15 12.28 -79.66
N ARG A 614 -49.21 11.49 -79.87
CA ARG A 614 -49.66 10.94 -81.16
C ARG A 614 -49.91 11.99 -82.26
N SER A 615 -50.00 13.27 -81.91
CA SER A 615 -50.08 14.40 -82.85
C SER A 615 -48.80 14.63 -83.68
N LEU A 616 -47.65 14.06 -83.30
CA LEU A 616 -46.40 14.21 -84.04
C LEU A 616 -46.33 13.34 -85.31
N ALA A 617 -47.10 12.25 -85.39
CA ALA A 617 -47.19 11.43 -86.60
C ALA A 617 -47.79 12.19 -87.80
N THR A 618 -48.49 13.30 -87.56
CA THR A 618 -49.08 14.18 -88.58
C THR A 618 -48.39 15.55 -88.68
N GLY A 619 -47.12 15.64 -88.28
CA GLY A 619 -46.11 16.47 -88.95
C GLY A 619 -46.33 17.98 -89.04
N LYS A 620 -47.06 18.62 -88.12
CA LYS A 620 -47.43 20.06 -88.21
C LYS A 620 -46.84 21.01 -87.16
N ARG A 621 -45.96 20.56 -86.26
CA ARG A 621 -45.12 21.44 -85.41
C ARG A 621 -43.73 20.84 -85.14
N PRO A 622 -42.64 21.64 -85.13
CA PRO A 622 -41.31 21.16 -84.76
C PRO A 622 -41.15 21.11 -83.24
N GLY A 623 -41.26 19.91 -82.66
CA GLY A 623 -41.00 19.66 -81.25
C GLY A 623 -41.02 18.15 -80.98
N GLY A 624 -39.84 17.56 -80.74
CA GLY A 624 -39.71 16.11 -80.53
C GLY A 624 -40.33 15.62 -79.22
N SER A 625 -40.23 14.32 -78.97
CA SER A 625 -40.57 13.71 -77.67
C SER A 625 -39.80 14.41 -76.54
N THR A 626 -40.51 15.08 -75.63
CA THR A 626 -39.87 15.86 -74.54
C THR A 626 -39.07 14.97 -73.61
N PHE A 627 -39.52 13.72 -73.41
CA PHE A 627 -38.83 12.68 -72.65
C PHE A 627 -38.04 11.77 -73.60
N THR A 628 -36.77 11.57 -73.33
CA THR A 628 -35.85 10.69 -74.10
C THR A 628 -35.28 9.61 -73.18
N ILE A 629 -34.73 8.53 -73.75
CA ILE A 629 -34.06 7.50 -72.92
C ILE A 629 -32.93 8.07 -72.06
N GLY A 630 -32.18 9.06 -72.57
CA GLY A 630 -31.17 9.80 -71.80
C GLY A 630 -31.77 10.55 -70.60
N LYS A 631 -32.88 11.28 -70.79
CA LYS A 631 -33.62 11.91 -69.69
C LYS A 631 -34.20 10.88 -68.70
N SER A 632 -34.61 9.71 -69.17
CA SER A 632 -35.11 8.61 -68.32
C SER A 632 -34.00 8.02 -67.45
N ILE A 633 -32.82 7.75 -68.02
CA ILE A 633 -31.63 7.33 -67.27
C ILE A 633 -31.25 8.40 -66.25
N TRP A 634 -31.17 9.67 -66.67
CA TRP A 634 -30.75 10.78 -65.81
C TRP A 634 -31.74 11.05 -64.66
N LEU A 635 -33.05 10.95 -64.90
CA LEU A 635 -34.08 11.01 -63.87
C LEU A 635 -33.89 9.92 -62.80
N LEU A 636 -33.69 8.67 -63.23
CA LEU A 636 -33.53 7.54 -62.30
C LEU A 636 -32.20 7.59 -61.54
N TRP A 637 -31.14 8.12 -62.16
CA TRP A 637 -29.86 8.41 -61.51
C TRP A 637 -30.02 9.52 -60.46
N ALA A 638 -30.68 10.63 -60.80
CA ALA A 638 -30.97 11.72 -59.86
C ALA A 638 -31.83 11.26 -58.67
N LEU A 639 -32.76 10.32 -58.88
CA LEU A 639 -33.57 9.73 -57.81
C LEU A 639 -32.76 8.85 -56.85
N VAL A 640 -31.72 8.14 -57.32
CA VAL A 640 -30.77 7.44 -56.44
C VAL A 640 -30.00 8.43 -55.56
N PHE A 641 -29.56 9.55 -56.14
CA PHE A 641 -28.87 10.63 -55.42
C PHE A 641 -29.82 11.71 -54.89
N ASN A 642 -30.89 11.26 -54.20
CA ASN A 642 -31.83 12.08 -53.42
C ASN A 642 -32.40 13.32 -54.16
N ASN A 643 -32.78 13.15 -55.43
CA ASN A 643 -33.38 14.17 -56.29
C ASN A 643 -32.52 15.44 -56.45
N SER A 644 -31.20 15.27 -56.52
CA SER A 644 -30.21 16.36 -56.62
C SER A 644 -30.24 17.18 -57.92
N VAL A 645 -30.95 16.72 -58.96
CA VAL A 645 -31.15 17.45 -60.23
C VAL A 645 -32.64 17.47 -60.59
N PRO A 646 -33.27 18.63 -60.83
CA PRO A 646 -34.67 18.70 -61.26
C PRO A 646 -34.80 18.22 -62.72
N VAL A 647 -35.56 17.16 -62.94
CA VAL A 647 -35.85 16.58 -64.27
C VAL A 647 -37.37 16.46 -64.45
N GLU A 648 -37.85 16.68 -65.67
CA GLU A 648 -39.27 16.52 -66.04
C GLU A 648 -39.78 15.10 -65.68
N ASN A 649 -40.79 15.02 -64.81
CA ASN A 649 -41.41 13.73 -64.47
C ASN A 649 -42.17 13.12 -65.67
N PRO A 650 -42.20 11.78 -65.82
CA PRO A 650 -42.97 11.12 -66.88
C PRO A 650 -44.47 11.41 -66.74
N ARG A 651 -45.20 11.37 -67.86
CA ARG A 651 -46.62 11.76 -67.91
C ARG A 651 -47.57 10.59 -67.62
N GLY A 652 -47.24 9.39 -68.10
CA GLY A 652 -48.02 8.18 -67.93
C GLY A 652 -48.19 7.76 -66.47
N THR A 653 -49.37 7.26 -66.11
CA THR A 653 -49.69 6.80 -64.75
C THR A 653 -48.89 5.55 -64.37
N THR A 654 -48.70 4.61 -65.29
CA THR A 654 -47.83 3.43 -65.13
C THR A 654 -46.38 3.84 -64.87
N SER A 655 -45.85 4.78 -65.66
CA SER A 655 -44.50 5.33 -65.53
C SER A 655 -44.30 6.04 -64.19
N LYS A 656 -45.30 6.79 -63.71
CA LYS A 656 -45.28 7.43 -62.38
C LYS A 656 -45.26 6.41 -61.24
N ILE A 657 -46.03 5.34 -61.33
CA ILE A 657 -46.02 4.25 -60.34
C ILE A 657 -44.66 3.53 -60.34
N MET A 658 -44.10 3.24 -61.51
CA MET A 658 -42.76 2.64 -61.63
C MET A 658 -41.67 3.54 -61.03
N VAL A 659 -41.72 4.85 -61.29
CA VAL A 659 -40.81 5.83 -60.70
C VAL A 659 -41.00 5.95 -59.17
N LEU A 660 -42.21 5.81 -58.65
CA LEU A 660 -42.48 5.80 -57.21
C LEU A 660 -41.92 4.55 -56.53
N VAL A 661 -42.07 3.37 -57.15
CA VAL A 661 -41.47 2.12 -56.65
C VAL A 661 -39.94 2.20 -56.71
N TRP A 662 -39.36 2.76 -57.79
CA TRP A 662 -37.92 3.02 -57.87
C TRP A 662 -37.44 3.99 -56.79
N ALA A 663 -38.18 5.08 -56.53
CA ALA A 663 -37.83 6.04 -55.48
C ALA A 663 -37.86 5.39 -54.08
N PHE A 664 -38.82 4.50 -53.82
CA PHE A 664 -38.87 3.74 -52.56
C PHE A 664 -37.67 2.79 -52.43
N PHE A 665 -37.32 2.06 -53.49
CA PHE A 665 -36.11 1.22 -53.52
C PHE A 665 -34.82 2.04 -53.34
N ALA A 666 -34.71 3.20 -53.99
CA ALA A 666 -33.58 4.10 -53.87
C ALA A 666 -33.40 4.66 -52.44
N VAL A 667 -34.51 5.01 -51.78
CA VAL A 667 -34.49 5.45 -50.37
C VAL A 667 -34.06 4.30 -49.44
N ILE A 668 -34.53 3.07 -49.67
CA ILE A 668 -34.08 1.89 -48.92
C ILE A 668 -32.58 1.65 -49.14
N PHE A 669 -32.10 1.69 -50.38
CA PHE A 669 -30.68 1.51 -50.69
C PHE A 669 -29.79 2.58 -50.03
N LEU A 670 -30.21 3.84 -50.08
CA LEU A 670 -29.50 4.95 -49.44
C LEU A 670 -29.49 4.78 -47.91
N ALA A 671 -30.62 4.39 -47.30
CA ALA A 671 -30.72 4.14 -45.87
C ALA A 671 -29.88 2.95 -45.41
N SER A 672 -29.84 1.83 -46.16
CA SER A 672 -28.99 0.69 -45.83
C SER A 672 -27.50 0.98 -46.08
N TYR A 673 -27.17 1.81 -47.07
CA TYR A 673 -25.80 2.30 -47.25
C TYR A 673 -25.34 3.13 -46.04
N THR A 674 -26.14 4.10 -45.60
CA THR A 674 -25.78 4.93 -44.44
C THR A 674 -25.76 4.14 -43.14
N ALA A 675 -26.64 3.14 -42.97
CA ALA A 675 -26.62 2.25 -41.81
C ALA A 675 -25.38 1.35 -41.78
N ASN A 676 -25.03 0.69 -42.90
CA ASN A 676 -23.84 -0.16 -42.98
C ASN A 676 -22.55 0.65 -42.84
N LEU A 677 -22.47 1.84 -43.45
CA LEU A 677 -21.32 2.74 -43.30
C LEU A 677 -21.18 3.22 -41.85
N ALA A 678 -22.28 3.58 -41.18
CA ALA A 678 -22.25 3.95 -39.77
C ALA A 678 -21.83 2.77 -38.88
N ALA A 679 -22.36 1.57 -39.11
CA ALA A 679 -21.97 0.36 -38.37
C ALA A 679 -20.48 0.02 -38.53
N PHE A 680 -19.92 0.16 -39.74
CA PHE A 680 -18.50 -0.02 -40.00
C PHE A 680 -17.65 1.05 -39.30
N MET A 681 -18.04 2.34 -39.37
CA MET A 681 -17.32 3.44 -38.71
C MET A 681 -17.41 3.42 -37.17
N ILE A 682 -18.33 2.66 -36.60
CA ILE A 682 -18.41 2.38 -35.14
C ILE A 682 -17.44 1.24 -34.75
N GLN A 683 -17.05 0.37 -35.68
CA GLN A 683 -16.12 -0.73 -35.44
C GLN A 683 -14.66 -0.25 -35.58
N GLU A 684 -14.17 0.51 -34.59
CA GLU A 684 -12.73 0.81 -34.48
C GLU A 684 -11.94 -0.48 -34.17
N GLU A 685 -11.46 -1.17 -35.22
CA GLU A 685 -10.55 -2.30 -35.06
C GLU A 685 -9.14 -1.82 -34.69
N TYR A 686 -8.73 -2.09 -33.45
CA TYR A 686 -7.39 -1.83 -32.96
C TYR A 686 -6.41 -2.84 -33.58
N VAL A 687 -5.67 -2.41 -34.60
CA VAL A 687 -4.64 -3.22 -35.24
C VAL A 687 -3.41 -3.34 -34.33
N ASP A 688 -3.10 -4.56 -33.87
CA ASP A 688 -1.85 -4.87 -33.18
C ASP A 688 -0.66 -4.50 -34.08
N THR A 689 0.20 -3.57 -33.63
CA THR A 689 1.27 -2.98 -34.46
C THR A 689 2.35 -4.00 -34.87
N VAL A 690 2.48 -5.09 -34.13
CA VAL A 690 3.44 -6.20 -34.33
C VAL A 690 2.75 -7.52 -33.95
N SER A 691 3.01 -8.62 -34.66
CA SER A 691 2.28 -9.88 -34.43
C SER A 691 2.84 -10.77 -33.30
N GLY A 692 4.08 -10.50 -32.87
CA GLY A 692 4.78 -11.25 -31.83
C GLY A 692 6.30 -11.08 -31.93
N LEU A 693 7.06 -11.68 -31.01
CA LEU A 693 8.53 -11.51 -30.94
C LEU A 693 9.27 -12.02 -32.20
N SER A 694 8.69 -13.00 -32.91
CA SER A 694 9.24 -13.57 -34.14
C SER A 694 8.93 -12.76 -35.42
N ASP A 695 8.16 -11.66 -35.32
CA ASP A 695 7.83 -10.79 -36.46
C ASP A 695 9.11 -10.27 -37.14
N ARG A 696 9.11 -10.23 -38.48
CA ARG A 696 10.25 -9.72 -39.28
C ARG A 696 10.60 -8.27 -38.90
N LYS A 697 9.64 -7.49 -38.39
CA LYS A 697 9.85 -6.14 -37.83
C LYS A 697 10.88 -6.11 -36.70
N PHE A 698 10.95 -7.13 -35.84
CA PHE A 698 11.97 -7.22 -34.78
C PHE A 698 13.32 -7.71 -35.28
N GLN A 699 13.33 -8.57 -36.30
CA GLN A 699 14.57 -9.07 -36.91
C GLN A 699 15.27 -8.01 -37.77
N ARG A 700 14.49 -7.14 -38.44
CA ARG A 700 15.00 -6.09 -39.32
C ARG A 700 14.29 -4.74 -39.09
N PRO A 701 14.48 -4.10 -37.93
CA PRO A 701 13.78 -2.88 -37.56
C PRO A 701 14.08 -1.65 -38.44
N GLN A 702 15.13 -1.72 -39.29
CA GLN A 702 15.45 -0.69 -40.29
C GLN A 702 14.75 -0.88 -41.64
N GLU A 703 14.10 -2.02 -41.91
CA GLU A 703 13.26 -2.19 -43.11
C GLU A 703 11.90 -1.47 -42.97
N GLN A 704 11.44 -1.28 -41.73
CA GLN A 704 10.25 -0.50 -41.44
C GLN A 704 10.59 1.00 -41.40
N TYR A 705 9.72 1.84 -41.98
CA TYR A 705 9.75 3.29 -41.81
C TYR A 705 8.47 3.73 -41.06
N PRO A 706 8.58 4.53 -39.97
CA PRO A 706 9.81 4.81 -39.21
C PRO A 706 10.40 3.54 -38.57
N PRO A 707 11.71 3.51 -38.24
CA PRO A 707 12.37 2.33 -37.71
C PRO A 707 11.93 1.99 -36.28
N LEU A 708 11.60 0.72 -36.05
CA LEU A 708 11.03 0.23 -34.79
C LEU A 708 12.06 0.29 -33.65
N LYS A 709 11.73 0.99 -32.55
CA LYS A 709 12.56 1.10 -31.34
C LYS A 709 12.04 0.16 -30.26
N PHE A 710 12.87 -0.77 -29.82
CA PHE A 710 12.51 -1.73 -28.79
C PHE A 710 13.69 -2.05 -27.86
N GLY A 711 13.36 -2.36 -26.61
CA GLY A 711 14.31 -2.54 -25.51
C GLY A 711 13.81 -3.53 -24.44
N THR A 712 14.71 -3.94 -23.56
CA THR A 712 14.42 -4.76 -22.37
C THR A 712 15.19 -4.25 -21.13
N VAL A 713 15.05 -4.92 -19.98
CA VAL A 713 15.83 -4.63 -18.77
C VAL A 713 17.19 -5.34 -18.85
N PRO A 714 18.33 -4.62 -18.74
CA PRO A 714 19.65 -5.22 -18.87
C PRO A 714 19.98 -6.13 -17.68
N ASN A 715 20.67 -7.23 -17.95
CA ASN A 715 21.00 -8.30 -17.00
C ASN A 715 19.83 -9.19 -16.52
N GLY A 716 18.62 -9.03 -17.08
CA GLY A 716 17.53 -9.99 -16.90
C GLY A 716 17.74 -11.31 -17.65
N SER A 717 16.90 -12.31 -17.37
CA SER A 717 16.83 -13.56 -18.14
C SER A 717 16.40 -13.31 -19.59
N THR A 718 15.45 -12.41 -19.82
CA THR A 718 14.98 -11.97 -21.14
C THR A 718 16.12 -11.46 -22.02
N GLU A 719 16.98 -10.57 -21.50
CA GLU A 719 18.15 -10.05 -22.22
C GLU A 719 19.12 -11.17 -22.63
N LYS A 720 19.33 -12.16 -21.76
CA LYS A 720 20.20 -13.30 -22.04
C LYS A 720 19.60 -14.29 -23.04
N ASN A 721 18.30 -14.56 -22.96
CA ASN A 721 17.59 -15.41 -23.93
C ASN A 721 17.67 -14.80 -25.34
N ILE A 722 17.34 -13.51 -25.48
CA ILE A 722 17.44 -12.78 -26.76
C ILE A 722 18.88 -12.77 -27.26
N ARG A 723 19.88 -12.54 -26.39
CA ARG A 723 21.31 -12.60 -26.78
C ARG A 723 21.75 -13.96 -27.31
N SER A 724 21.18 -15.06 -26.80
CA SER A 724 21.52 -16.42 -27.23
C SER A 724 20.79 -16.84 -28.52
N ASN A 725 19.52 -16.44 -28.66
CA ASN A 725 18.64 -16.90 -29.73
C ASN A 725 18.58 -15.95 -30.94
N TYR A 726 18.78 -14.65 -30.71
CA TYR A 726 18.63 -13.58 -31.71
C TYR A 726 19.76 -12.53 -31.54
N PRO A 727 21.03 -12.86 -31.85
CA PRO A 727 22.17 -11.97 -31.60
C PRO A 727 22.07 -10.62 -32.32
N ASP A 728 21.57 -10.59 -33.56
CA ASP A 728 21.38 -9.34 -34.31
C ASP A 728 20.33 -8.44 -33.64
N MET A 729 19.22 -9.03 -33.19
CA MET A 729 18.17 -8.35 -32.43
C MET A 729 18.72 -7.78 -31.12
N HIS A 730 19.53 -8.54 -30.38
CA HIS A 730 20.21 -8.07 -29.16
C HIS A 730 21.13 -6.87 -29.46
N SER A 731 21.95 -6.94 -30.51
CA SER A 731 22.86 -5.86 -30.90
C SER A 731 22.14 -4.54 -31.20
N TYR A 732 20.93 -4.62 -31.77
CA TYR A 732 20.06 -3.46 -32.00
C TYR A 732 19.46 -2.93 -30.69
N MET A 733 18.87 -3.86 -29.91
CA MET A 733 18.09 -3.62 -28.69
C MET A 733 18.90 -2.95 -27.57
N VAL A 734 20.18 -3.28 -27.42
CA VAL A 734 21.05 -2.74 -26.35
C VAL A 734 21.05 -1.21 -26.29
N ARG A 735 20.83 -0.52 -27.42
CA ARG A 735 20.79 0.95 -27.52
C ARG A 735 19.51 1.59 -26.95
N TYR A 736 18.47 0.79 -26.70
CA TYR A 736 17.16 1.24 -26.21
C TYR A 736 16.74 0.52 -24.92
N ASN A 737 17.64 -0.25 -24.30
CA ASN A 737 17.40 -0.91 -23.01
C ASN A 737 17.13 0.09 -21.89
N GLN A 738 16.28 -0.32 -20.94
CA GLN A 738 15.76 0.55 -19.87
C GLN A 738 16.15 -0.02 -18.50
N PRO A 739 16.57 0.81 -17.51
CA PRO A 739 17.06 0.30 -16.23
C PRO A 739 15.95 -0.27 -15.34
N ARG A 740 14.70 0.11 -15.58
CA ARG A 740 13.50 -0.29 -14.81
C ARG A 740 12.28 -0.46 -15.72
N VAL A 741 11.32 -1.25 -15.25
CA VAL A 741 10.05 -1.49 -15.96
C VAL A 741 9.22 -0.21 -16.03
N GLU A 742 9.08 0.51 -14.92
CA GLU A 742 8.28 1.72 -14.81
C GLU A 742 8.75 2.81 -15.80
N GLU A 743 10.07 2.98 -15.93
CA GLU A 743 10.68 3.92 -16.87
C GLU A 743 10.38 3.53 -18.32
N ALA A 744 10.42 2.24 -18.65
CA ALA A 744 10.02 1.74 -19.97
C ALA A 744 8.54 2.02 -20.28
N LEU A 745 7.63 1.81 -19.32
CA LEU A 745 6.20 2.13 -19.47
C LEU A 745 5.99 3.63 -19.75
N THR A 746 6.74 4.52 -19.10
CA THR A 746 6.65 5.96 -19.40
C THR A 746 7.17 6.32 -20.79
N GLN A 747 8.17 5.59 -21.31
CA GLN A 747 8.73 5.84 -22.64
C GLN A 747 7.88 5.27 -23.78
N LEU A 748 7.16 4.15 -23.54
CA LEU A 748 6.08 3.68 -24.42
C LEU A 748 4.96 4.73 -24.51
N LYS A 749 4.43 5.18 -23.36
CA LYS A 749 3.38 6.21 -23.30
C LYS A 749 3.78 7.54 -23.95
N ALA A 750 5.08 7.84 -24.00
CA ALA A 750 5.64 9.05 -24.62
C ALA A 750 6.01 8.89 -26.10
N GLY A 751 5.79 7.74 -26.74
CA GLY A 751 6.18 7.47 -28.13
C GLY A 751 7.69 7.53 -28.39
N LYS A 752 8.51 7.38 -27.33
CA LYS A 752 9.97 7.33 -27.43
C LYS A 752 10.49 5.92 -27.66
N LEU A 753 9.77 4.94 -27.16
CA LEU A 753 9.95 3.52 -27.38
C LEU A 753 8.66 2.99 -28.02
N ASP A 754 8.77 2.12 -29.01
CA ASP A 754 7.61 1.66 -29.78
C ASP A 754 7.11 0.30 -29.25
N ALA A 755 8.03 -0.55 -28.75
CA ALA A 755 7.72 -1.82 -28.09
C ALA A 755 8.69 -2.12 -26.92
N PHE A 756 8.23 -2.78 -25.87
CA PHE A 756 9.04 -3.20 -24.72
C PHE A 756 8.93 -4.71 -24.52
N ILE A 757 10.05 -5.40 -24.33
CA ILE A 757 10.12 -6.86 -24.24
C ILE A 757 10.49 -7.25 -22.82
N TYR A 758 9.62 -7.95 -22.10
CA TYR A 758 9.84 -8.34 -20.69
C TYR A 758 9.01 -9.57 -20.31
N ASP A 759 9.04 -9.91 -19.03
CA ASP A 759 8.32 -11.05 -18.45
C ASP A 759 6.80 -10.86 -18.52
N ALA A 760 6.09 -11.85 -19.05
CA ALA A 760 4.69 -11.74 -19.46
C ALA A 760 3.75 -11.46 -18.29
N ALA A 761 3.94 -12.10 -17.13
CA ALA A 761 3.08 -11.90 -15.97
C ALA A 761 3.21 -10.46 -15.41
N VAL A 762 4.42 -9.89 -15.42
CA VAL A 762 4.66 -8.47 -15.05
C VAL A 762 4.01 -7.53 -16.07
N LEU A 763 4.18 -7.79 -17.38
CA LEU A 763 3.56 -6.96 -18.42
C LEU A 763 2.02 -7.03 -18.38
N ASN A 764 1.43 -8.21 -18.15
CA ASN A 764 -0.01 -8.39 -18.01
C ASN A 764 -0.57 -7.72 -16.74
N TYR A 765 0.21 -7.61 -15.66
CA TYR A 765 -0.15 -6.79 -14.50
C TYR A 765 -0.12 -5.29 -14.83
N MET A 766 0.99 -4.83 -15.43
CA MET A 766 1.18 -3.41 -15.75
C MET A 766 0.17 -2.89 -16.78
N ALA A 767 -0.26 -3.72 -17.74
CA ALA A 767 -1.36 -3.41 -18.65
C ALA A 767 -2.71 -3.29 -17.92
N ARG A 768 -3.06 -4.30 -17.09
CA ARG A 768 -4.32 -4.31 -16.33
C ARG A 768 -4.45 -3.17 -15.32
N LYS A 769 -3.33 -2.62 -14.86
CA LYS A 769 -3.24 -1.49 -13.92
C LYS A 769 -3.15 -0.11 -14.61
N ASP A 770 -3.11 -0.04 -15.93
CA ASP A 770 -2.76 1.20 -16.64
C ASP A 770 -3.84 2.28 -16.54
N GLU A 771 -3.47 3.49 -16.08
CA GLU A 771 -4.36 4.66 -16.02
C GLU A 771 -4.77 5.11 -17.44
N GLY A 772 -5.92 4.61 -17.89
CA GLY A 772 -6.50 4.86 -19.20
C GLY A 772 -6.28 3.75 -20.24
N CYS A 773 -5.82 2.56 -19.83
CA CYS A 773 -5.76 1.35 -20.66
C CYS A 773 -5.11 1.54 -22.05
N LYS A 774 -4.01 2.30 -22.11
CA LYS A 774 -3.30 2.66 -23.34
C LYS A 774 -2.25 1.65 -23.73
N LEU A 775 -1.74 0.88 -22.78
CA LEU A 775 -0.75 -0.17 -23.00
C LEU A 775 -1.43 -1.54 -23.10
N VAL A 776 -0.98 -2.37 -24.05
CA VAL A 776 -1.46 -3.75 -24.25
C VAL A 776 -0.30 -4.72 -24.45
N THR A 777 -0.51 -5.97 -24.05
CA THR A 777 0.37 -7.10 -24.37
C THR A 777 -0.12 -7.80 -25.64
N ILE A 778 0.81 -8.09 -26.55
CA ILE A 778 0.51 -8.58 -27.91
C ILE A 778 -0.09 -10.00 -27.85
N GLY A 779 -1.00 -10.29 -28.80
CA GLY A 779 -1.40 -11.67 -29.10
C GLY A 779 -2.39 -12.30 -28.11
N SER A 780 -3.12 -11.49 -27.34
CA SER A 780 -4.12 -11.94 -26.35
C SER A 780 -3.55 -12.92 -25.32
N GLY A 781 -2.40 -12.56 -24.73
CA GLY A 781 -1.73 -13.35 -23.70
C GLY A 781 -0.83 -14.48 -24.20
N LYS A 782 -0.71 -14.71 -25.51
CA LYS A 782 0.24 -15.69 -26.09
C LYS A 782 1.68 -15.29 -25.81
N VAL A 783 2.38 -16.06 -24.97
CA VAL A 783 3.78 -15.83 -24.62
C VAL A 783 4.75 -16.54 -25.56
N PHE A 784 5.94 -15.97 -25.77
CA PHE A 784 7.07 -16.64 -26.39
C PHE A 784 7.95 -17.28 -25.31
N ALA A 785 8.50 -18.49 -25.57
CA ALA A 785 9.31 -19.24 -24.60
C ALA A 785 8.61 -19.41 -23.23
N THR A 786 7.55 -20.20 -23.22
CA THR A 786 6.82 -20.64 -22.01
C THR A 786 7.77 -21.19 -20.94
N THR A 787 7.68 -20.64 -19.73
CA THR A 787 8.39 -21.07 -18.53
C THR A 787 7.46 -20.83 -17.33
N GLY A 788 7.98 -20.91 -16.10
CA GLY A 788 7.24 -20.49 -14.91
C GLY A 788 8.14 -19.85 -13.87
N TYR A 789 7.51 -19.25 -12.85
CA TYR A 789 8.20 -18.90 -11.62
C TYR A 789 8.32 -20.14 -10.73
N GLY A 790 9.54 -20.42 -10.28
CA GLY A 790 9.85 -21.54 -9.41
C GLY A 790 10.59 -21.08 -8.16
N ILE A 791 10.29 -21.71 -7.03
CA ILE A 791 11.04 -21.53 -5.78
C ILE A 791 12.40 -22.21 -5.95
N ALA A 792 13.49 -21.49 -5.71
CA ALA A 792 14.84 -22.07 -5.78
C ALA A 792 15.26 -22.58 -4.40
N LEU A 793 15.72 -23.83 -4.34
CA LEU A 793 16.30 -24.47 -3.15
C LEU A 793 17.75 -24.87 -3.42
N HIS A 794 18.52 -25.09 -2.34
CA HIS A 794 19.83 -25.71 -2.46
C HIS A 794 19.73 -27.11 -3.12
N LYS A 795 20.76 -27.52 -3.86
CA LYS A 795 20.81 -28.84 -4.49
C LYS A 795 20.61 -29.96 -3.46
N GLY A 796 19.75 -30.91 -3.79
CA GLY A 796 19.44 -32.07 -2.94
C GLY A 796 18.61 -31.75 -1.69
N SER A 797 17.89 -30.62 -1.64
CA SER A 797 17.16 -30.22 -0.43
C SER A 797 16.04 -31.19 -0.02
N ARG A 798 16.02 -31.54 1.26
CA ARG A 798 14.94 -32.34 1.89
C ARG A 798 13.57 -31.68 1.76
N TRP A 799 13.53 -30.36 1.63
CA TRP A 799 12.31 -29.57 1.55
C TRP A 799 11.68 -29.53 0.15
N LYS A 800 12.43 -29.86 -0.91
CA LYS A 800 11.95 -29.83 -2.30
C LYS A 800 10.65 -30.64 -2.47
N ARG A 801 10.66 -31.92 -2.08
CA ARG A 801 9.51 -32.81 -2.30
C ARG A 801 8.26 -32.41 -1.48
N PRO A 802 8.36 -32.02 -0.19
CA PRO A 802 7.25 -31.40 0.54
C PRO A 802 6.67 -30.15 -0.15
N ILE A 803 7.52 -29.26 -0.66
CA ILE A 803 7.09 -28.03 -1.35
C ILE A 803 6.43 -28.34 -2.69
N ASP A 804 7.01 -29.24 -3.49
CA ASP A 804 6.44 -29.67 -4.77
C ASP A 804 5.02 -30.26 -4.58
N LEU A 805 4.82 -31.07 -3.52
CA LEU A 805 3.51 -31.62 -3.19
C LEU A 805 2.52 -30.56 -2.69
N ALA A 806 2.96 -29.62 -1.86
CA ALA A 806 2.10 -28.54 -1.36
C ALA A 806 1.69 -27.55 -2.46
N LEU A 807 2.59 -27.21 -3.40
CA LEU A 807 2.27 -26.37 -4.56
C LEU A 807 1.27 -27.08 -5.50
N LEU A 808 1.45 -28.39 -5.76
CA LEU A 808 0.48 -29.17 -6.52
C LEU A 808 -0.88 -29.26 -5.83
N GLN A 809 -0.93 -29.26 -4.49
CA GLN A 809 -2.17 -29.15 -3.75
C GLN A 809 -2.81 -27.75 -3.93
N PHE A 810 -2.06 -26.65 -3.79
CA PHE A 810 -2.61 -25.29 -3.95
C PHE A 810 -3.07 -24.98 -5.39
N LEU A 811 -2.61 -25.75 -6.38
CA LEU A 811 -3.14 -25.75 -7.76
C LEU A 811 -4.42 -26.58 -7.92
N GLY A 812 -4.68 -27.56 -7.05
CA GLY A 812 -5.89 -28.39 -7.06
C GLY A 812 -7.01 -27.90 -6.14
N ASP A 813 -6.67 -27.13 -5.11
CA ASP A 813 -7.60 -26.51 -4.15
C ASP A 813 -8.00 -25.06 -4.58
N ASP A 814 -7.75 -24.68 -5.84
CA ASP A 814 -7.96 -23.34 -6.46
C ASP A 814 -7.33 -22.13 -5.72
N GLU A 815 -6.52 -22.35 -4.69
CA GLU A 815 -5.94 -21.29 -3.85
C GLU A 815 -5.03 -20.33 -4.63
N ILE A 816 -4.32 -20.85 -5.62
CA ILE A 816 -3.46 -20.02 -6.50
C ILE A 816 -4.31 -19.13 -7.41
N GLU A 817 -5.42 -19.61 -7.98
CA GLU A 817 -6.29 -18.77 -8.81
C GLU A 817 -6.95 -17.66 -7.96
N MET A 818 -7.31 -17.95 -6.71
CA MET A 818 -7.76 -16.94 -5.75
C MET A 818 -6.70 -15.85 -5.51
N LEU A 819 -5.43 -16.23 -5.34
CA LEU A 819 -4.33 -15.29 -5.17
C LEU A 819 -4.03 -14.51 -6.46
N GLU A 820 -4.19 -15.09 -7.65
CA GLU A 820 -4.06 -14.37 -8.92
C GLU A 820 -5.17 -13.33 -9.08
N ARG A 821 -6.42 -13.70 -8.79
CA ARG A 821 -7.56 -12.77 -8.79
C ARG A 821 -7.38 -11.64 -7.77
N LEU A 822 -6.67 -11.86 -6.66
CA LEU A 822 -6.34 -10.85 -5.65
C LEU A 822 -5.19 -9.91 -6.06
N TRP A 823 -4.07 -10.45 -6.54
CA TRP A 823 -2.82 -9.69 -6.73
C TRP A 823 -2.49 -9.31 -8.18
N LEU A 824 -2.97 -10.09 -9.15
CA LEU A 824 -2.64 -9.95 -10.58
C LEU A 824 -3.80 -9.37 -11.41
N SER A 825 -4.98 -9.18 -10.82
CA SER A 825 -6.11 -8.46 -11.42
C SER A 825 -5.86 -6.94 -11.51
N GLY A 826 -6.73 -6.24 -12.24
CA GLY A 826 -6.65 -4.79 -12.44
C GLY A 826 -7.89 -4.24 -13.13
N ILE A 827 -7.92 -2.92 -13.31
CA ILE A 827 -9.10 -2.15 -13.75
C ILE A 827 -9.36 -2.32 -15.26
N CYS A 828 -8.31 -2.45 -16.06
CA CYS A 828 -8.42 -2.64 -17.50
C CYS A 828 -8.70 -4.11 -17.84
N HIS A 829 -9.96 -4.45 -18.03
CA HIS A 829 -10.35 -5.72 -18.65
C HIS A 829 -10.09 -5.69 -20.17
N ASN A 830 -9.82 -6.86 -20.76
CA ASN A 830 -9.67 -7.00 -22.22
C ASN A 830 -11.01 -6.90 -22.96
N ASP A 831 -12.14 -6.95 -22.23
CA ASP A 831 -13.48 -6.76 -22.77
C ASP A 831 -13.69 -5.32 -23.23
N LYS A 832 -13.45 -5.11 -24.53
CA LYS A 832 -13.96 -4.03 -25.39
C LYS A 832 -14.54 -2.83 -24.62
N ILE A 833 -13.66 -2.02 -24.04
CA ILE A 833 -14.05 -0.68 -23.59
C ILE A 833 -14.44 0.10 -24.85
N GLU A 834 -15.74 0.33 -25.05
CA GLU A 834 -16.29 1.13 -26.15
C GLU A 834 -15.92 2.61 -25.94
N VAL A 835 -14.68 2.95 -26.27
CA VAL A 835 -14.19 4.33 -26.25
C VAL A 835 -14.96 5.11 -27.30
N MET A 836 -15.48 6.29 -26.93
CA MET A 836 -16.23 7.15 -27.84
C MET A 836 -15.43 7.44 -29.11
N SER A 837 -16.00 7.05 -30.26
CA SER A 837 -15.37 7.08 -31.58
C SER A 837 -14.62 8.38 -31.86
N SER A 838 -13.40 8.22 -32.38
CA SER A 838 -12.52 9.31 -32.76
C SER A 838 -13.10 10.13 -33.91
N LYS A 839 -12.71 11.42 -34.01
CA LYS A 839 -13.14 12.27 -35.12
C LYS A 839 -12.51 11.76 -36.41
N LEU A 840 -13.33 11.55 -37.45
CA LEU A 840 -12.86 11.23 -38.80
C LEU A 840 -11.88 12.30 -39.28
N ASP A 841 -10.64 11.88 -39.55
CA ASP A 841 -9.59 12.75 -40.07
C ASP A 841 -9.61 12.81 -41.60
N ILE A 842 -8.84 13.73 -42.19
CA ILE A 842 -8.76 13.93 -43.64
C ILE A 842 -8.26 12.68 -44.38
N ASP A 843 -7.35 11.92 -43.77
CA ASP A 843 -6.81 10.67 -44.33
C ASP A 843 -7.89 9.59 -44.47
N ASN A 844 -8.80 9.49 -43.50
CA ASN A 844 -9.94 8.56 -43.52
C ASN A 844 -10.93 8.90 -44.65
N MET A 845 -11.00 10.17 -45.09
CA MET A 845 -11.84 10.62 -46.21
C MET A 845 -11.09 10.80 -47.54
N ALA A 846 -9.77 10.58 -47.57
CA ALA A 846 -8.92 10.85 -48.74
C ALA A 846 -9.39 10.13 -50.01
N GLY A 847 -9.92 8.91 -49.88
CA GLY A 847 -10.47 8.13 -50.99
C GLY A 847 -11.59 8.83 -51.76
N VAL A 848 -12.45 9.59 -51.07
CA VAL A 848 -13.55 10.34 -51.69
C VAL A 848 -12.99 11.52 -52.50
N PHE A 849 -11.97 12.21 -51.99
CA PHE A 849 -11.29 13.30 -52.71
C PHE A 849 -10.53 12.78 -53.94
N TYR A 850 -9.89 11.61 -53.85
CA TYR A 850 -9.26 10.98 -55.02
C TYR A 850 -10.28 10.61 -56.11
N MET A 851 -11.45 10.05 -55.74
CA MET A 851 -12.52 9.76 -56.70
C MET A 851 -13.08 11.02 -57.36
N LEU A 852 -13.23 12.13 -56.61
CA LEU A 852 -13.64 13.42 -57.17
C LEU A 852 -12.64 13.95 -58.21
N LEU A 853 -11.34 13.88 -57.92
CA LEU A 853 -10.29 14.29 -58.86
C LEU A 853 -10.28 13.42 -60.14
N VAL A 854 -10.47 12.10 -60.00
CA VAL A 854 -10.61 11.19 -61.15
C VAL A 854 -11.86 11.52 -61.97
N ALA A 855 -12.99 11.80 -61.33
CA ALA A 855 -14.22 12.21 -62.02
C ALA A 855 -14.09 13.55 -62.75
N MET A 856 -13.37 14.52 -62.18
CA MET A 856 -13.03 15.79 -62.86
C MET A 856 -12.08 15.58 -64.04
N GLY A 857 -11.11 14.66 -63.93
CA GLY A 857 -10.26 14.28 -65.06
C GLY A 857 -11.06 13.62 -66.19
N LEU A 858 -11.98 12.72 -65.86
CA LEU A 858 -12.86 12.06 -66.83
C LEU A 858 -13.84 13.04 -67.49
N SER A 859 -14.42 14.00 -66.77
CA SER A 859 -15.31 14.99 -67.37
C SER A 859 -14.58 15.97 -68.31
N LEU A 860 -13.33 16.33 -67.99
CA LEU A 860 -12.45 17.08 -68.91
C LEU A 860 -12.09 16.27 -70.16
N LEU A 861 -11.86 14.96 -70.03
CA LEU A 861 -11.64 14.07 -71.18
C LEU A 861 -12.88 13.92 -72.05
N VAL A 862 -14.08 13.81 -71.46
CA VAL A 862 -15.35 13.80 -72.18
C VAL A 862 -15.58 15.13 -72.90
N PHE A 863 -15.36 16.26 -72.23
CA PHE A 863 -15.47 17.59 -72.85
C PHE A 863 -14.49 17.77 -74.02
N ALA A 864 -13.23 17.33 -73.87
CA ALA A 864 -12.25 17.33 -74.95
C ALA A 864 -12.66 16.40 -76.11
N TRP A 865 -13.25 15.24 -75.80
CA TRP A 865 -13.79 14.31 -76.81
C TRP A 865 -15.00 14.90 -77.55
N GLU A 866 -15.95 15.52 -76.85
CA GLU A 866 -17.08 16.22 -77.45
C GLU A 866 -16.62 17.36 -78.36
N HIS A 867 -15.63 18.15 -77.92
CA HIS A 867 -15.05 19.22 -78.74
C HIS A 867 -14.32 18.69 -79.97
N LEU A 868 -13.55 17.59 -79.83
CA LEU A 868 -12.90 16.89 -80.93
C LEU A 868 -13.92 16.31 -81.93
N VAL A 869 -15.00 15.70 -81.44
CA VAL A 869 -16.09 15.16 -82.26
C VAL A 869 -16.83 16.30 -82.99
N TYR A 870 -17.14 17.39 -82.30
CA TYR A 870 -17.76 18.58 -82.91
C TYR A 870 -16.88 19.17 -84.02
N TRP A 871 -15.59 19.38 -83.74
CA TRP A 871 -14.61 19.90 -84.70
C TRP A 871 -14.44 18.96 -85.91
N ARG A 872 -14.36 17.64 -85.68
CA ARG A 872 -14.19 16.63 -86.73
C ARG A 872 -15.44 16.44 -87.59
N LEU A 873 -16.66 16.45 -87.01
CA LEU A 873 -17.89 16.47 -87.82
C LEU A 873 -17.97 17.73 -88.68
N ARG A 874 -17.58 18.89 -88.14
CA ARG A 874 -17.62 20.18 -88.85
C ARG A 874 -16.66 20.26 -90.04
N HIS A 875 -15.61 19.43 -90.08
CA HIS A 875 -14.71 19.29 -91.23
C HIS A 875 -15.07 18.16 -92.21
N CYS A 876 -15.99 17.25 -91.87
CA CYS A 876 -16.28 16.05 -92.68
C CYS A 876 -17.70 15.94 -93.26
N LEU A 877 -18.61 16.88 -92.97
CA LEU A 877 -20.02 16.79 -93.44
C LEU A 877 -20.47 18.01 -94.27
N GLY A 878 -20.51 17.81 -95.59
CA GLY A 878 -21.45 18.51 -96.46
C GLY A 878 -22.89 17.97 -96.27
N PRO A 879 -23.92 18.68 -96.76
CA PRO A 879 -25.31 18.33 -96.48
C PRO A 879 -25.76 17.04 -97.19
N THR A 880 -25.93 15.95 -96.43
CA THR A 880 -26.43 14.66 -96.97
C THR A 880 -27.46 13.99 -96.04
N HIS A 881 -28.59 13.59 -96.62
CA HIS A 881 -29.83 13.17 -95.95
C HIS A 881 -29.82 11.71 -95.44
N ARG A 882 -28.72 11.25 -94.82
CA ARG A 882 -28.56 9.85 -94.35
C ARG A 882 -27.96 9.66 -92.95
N MET A 883 -27.72 10.73 -92.20
CA MET A 883 -27.09 10.68 -90.86
C MET A 883 -28.05 10.89 -89.69
N ASP A 884 -29.34 11.14 -89.93
CA ASP A 884 -30.32 11.45 -88.87
C ASP A 884 -30.45 10.35 -87.81
N PHE A 885 -30.26 9.08 -88.17
CA PHE A 885 -30.32 7.96 -87.23
C PHE A 885 -29.17 7.96 -86.21
N LEU A 886 -27.98 8.41 -86.60
CA LEU A 886 -26.82 8.55 -85.71
C LEU A 886 -26.86 9.90 -84.96
N LEU A 887 -27.34 10.96 -85.61
CA LEU A 887 -27.56 12.26 -84.97
C LEU A 887 -28.72 12.25 -83.96
N ALA A 888 -29.65 11.29 -84.05
CA ALA A 888 -30.70 11.10 -83.05
C ALA A 888 -30.14 10.79 -81.65
N PHE A 889 -29.04 10.01 -81.58
CA PHE A 889 -28.37 9.71 -80.32
C PHE A 889 -27.70 10.96 -79.70
N SER A 890 -27.02 11.78 -80.50
CA SER A 890 -26.32 12.98 -79.99
C SER A 890 -27.25 14.15 -79.65
N ARG A 891 -28.37 14.33 -80.38
CA ARG A 891 -29.41 15.30 -80.00
C ARG A 891 -30.08 14.98 -78.66
N GLY A 892 -29.96 13.74 -78.17
CA GLY A 892 -30.41 13.35 -76.83
C GLY A 892 -29.66 14.05 -75.69
N MET A 893 -28.40 14.45 -75.88
CA MET A 893 -27.57 15.09 -74.83
C MET A 893 -27.66 16.62 -74.86
N TYR A 894 -27.68 17.22 -76.06
CA TYR A 894 -27.75 18.69 -76.20
C TYR A 894 -29.03 19.36 -75.66
N SER A 895 -30.04 18.58 -75.24
CA SER A 895 -31.21 19.11 -74.53
C SER A 895 -30.89 19.63 -73.11
N CYS A 896 -29.71 19.36 -72.55
CA CYS A 896 -29.33 19.78 -71.19
C CYS A 896 -28.74 21.19 -71.08
N CYS A 897 -28.52 21.91 -72.19
CA CYS A 897 -27.90 23.25 -72.18
C CYS A 897 -28.85 24.40 -72.60
N SER A 898 -30.15 24.13 -72.73
CA SER A 898 -31.17 25.17 -73.00
C SER A 898 -32.06 25.40 -71.78
N ALA A 899 -31.47 25.96 -70.71
CA ALA A 899 -32.25 26.66 -69.70
C ALA A 899 -32.75 28.00 -70.26
N GLU A 900 -33.99 28.37 -69.94
CA GLU A 900 -34.60 29.71 -70.04
C GLU A 900 -33.90 30.75 -70.94
N ALA A 901 -34.16 30.65 -72.24
CA ALA A 901 -34.18 31.86 -73.06
C ALA A 901 -35.39 32.70 -72.59
N ALA A 902 -35.12 33.67 -71.69
CA ALA A 902 -36.15 34.55 -71.15
C ALA A 902 -36.99 35.17 -72.28
N PRO A 903 -38.33 35.27 -72.13
CA PRO A 903 -39.17 35.83 -73.18
C PRO A 903 -38.73 37.27 -73.49
N PRO A 904 -38.75 37.70 -74.76
CA PRO A 904 -38.47 39.09 -75.09
C PRO A 904 -39.45 40.00 -74.34
N PRO A 905 -39.00 41.17 -73.84
CA PRO A 905 -39.85 42.04 -73.04
C PRO A 905 -41.11 42.39 -73.82
N ALA A 906 -42.26 41.99 -73.28
CA ALA A 906 -43.55 42.39 -73.83
C ALA A 906 -43.62 43.91 -73.86
N LYS A 907 -44.04 44.48 -75.00
CA LYS A 907 -44.30 45.92 -75.08
C LYS A 907 -45.28 46.31 -73.97
N PRO A 908 -45.05 47.41 -73.24
CA PRO A 908 -45.99 47.86 -72.23
C PRO A 908 -47.36 48.10 -72.88
N PRO A 909 -48.47 47.80 -72.19
CA PRO A 909 -49.80 48.15 -72.69
C PRO A 909 -49.90 49.66 -72.89
N PRO A 910 -50.62 50.15 -73.91
CA PRO A 910 -50.85 51.58 -74.08
C PRO A 910 -51.60 52.13 -72.85
N PRO A 911 -51.28 53.36 -72.39
CA PRO A 911 -51.95 53.93 -71.24
C PRO A 911 -53.44 54.19 -71.53
N PRO A 912 -54.34 54.02 -70.55
CA PRO A 912 -55.72 54.47 -70.69
C PRO A 912 -55.74 55.99 -70.87
N GLN A 913 -56.54 56.46 -71.85
CA GLN A 913 -56.77 57.89 -72.07
C GLN A 913 -57.65 58.49 -70.97
N PRO A 914 -57.59 59.83 -70.75
CA PRO A 914 -58.01 60.44 -69.50
C PRO A 914 -59.53 60.55 -69.35
N LEU A 915 -59.99 60.48 -68.10
CA LEU A 915 -61.24 61.10 -67.67
C LEU A 915 -60.98 62.57 -67.27
N PRO A 916 -61.98 63.47 -67.41
CA PRO A 916 -61.74 64.91 -67.46
C PRO A 916 -61.38 65.56 -66.11
N SER A 917 -60.82 66.76 -66.20
CA SER A 917 -60.39 67.61 -65.08
C SER A 917 -61.52 67.96 -64.10
N PRO A 918 -61.25 68.01 -62.78
CA PRO A 918 -62.20 68.54 -61.80
C PRO A 918 -62.35 70.06 -61.94
N ALA A 919 -63.49 70.59 -61.48
CA ALA A 919 -63.71 72.03 -61.38
C ALA A 919 -63.09 72.63 -60.10
N TYR A 920 -62.76 73.92 -60.20
CA TYR A 920 -62.39 74.86 -59.12
C TYR A 920 -63.44 74.97 -57.98
N PRO A 921 -63.17 75.67 -56.84
CA PRO A 921 -61.89 76.07 -56.21
C PRO A 921 -61.80 75.89 -54.66
N ALA A 922 -60.62 76.23 -54.10
CA ALA A 922 -60.37 76.69 -52.70
C ALA A 922 -60.53 75.65 -51.55
N ALA A 923 -59.94 75.81 -50.35
CA ALA A 923 -59.21 76.96 -49.77
C ALA A 923 -57.98 76.59 -48.88
N ARG A 924 -57.25 77.63 -48.45
CA ARG A 924 -56.08 77.72 -47.52
C ARG A 924 -56.31 77.04 -46.14
N PRO A 925 -55.30 76.82 -45.25
CA PRO A 925 -53.86 77.22 -45.25
C PRO A 925 -52.91 75.96 -45.08
N ALA A 926 -51.69 75.91 -44.49
CA ALA A 926 -50.81 76.85 -43.77
C ALA A 926 -49.28 76.53 -43.82
N LEU A 927 -48.49 77.60 -43.92
CA LEU A 927 -47.16 77.96 -43.34
C LEU A 927 -46.21 76.93 -42.64
N THR A 928 -44.93 77.00 -43.08
CA THR A 928 -43.65 76.94 -42.28
C THR A 928 -43.25 75.64 -41.56
N GLY A 929 -41.96 75.40 -41.24
CA GLY A 929 -40.72 76.16 -41.44
C GLY A 929 -39.48 75.43 -40.87
N PRO A 930 -38.21 75.83 -41.15
CA PRO A 930 -37.14 74.84 -41.25
C PRO A 930 -35.85 75.03 -40.40
N SER A 931 -35.07 73.94 -40.32
CA SER A 931 -33.59 73.87 -40.50
C SER A 931 -32.60 73.74 -39.30
N ARG A 932 -31.44 73.15 -39.66
CA ARG A 932 -30.05 73.30 -39.11
C ARG A 932 -29.51 72.37 -38.00
N HIS A 933 -28.16 72.24 -38.06
CA HIS A 933 -27.22 71.45 -37.25
C HIS A 933 -27.17 71.89 -35.75
N ALA A 934 -26.47 71.25 -34.78
CA ALA A 934 -25.19 70.52 -34.87
C ALA A 934 -24.74 69.73 -33.59
N ARG A 935 -23.79 68.79 -33.79
CA ARG A 935 -22.61 68.42 -32.94
C ARG A 935 -22.71 67.85 -31.48
N ARG A 936 -22.08 66.66 -31.33
CA ARG A 936 -21.17 66.15 -30.25
C ARG A 936 -21.71 65.66 -28.87
N CYS A 937 -21.55 64.33 -28.64
CA CYS A 937 -20.65 63.61 -27.69
C CYS A 937 -20.49 64.09 -26.20
N PRO A 938 -20.11 63.21 -25.20
CA PRO A 938 -19.32 61.96 -25.33
C PRO A 938 -19.71 60.73 -24.42
N HIS A 939 -18.80 59.74 -24.35
CA HIS A 939 -18.82 58.41 -23.70
C HIS A 939 -18.95 58.34 -22.15
N ALA A 940 -19.36 57.17 -21.60
CA ALA A 940 -18.52 56.20 -20.82
C ALA A 940 -19.26 55.37 -19.72
N ALA A 941 -18.60 54.29 -19.23
CA ALA A 941 -18.86 53.51 -17.99
C ALA A 941 -20.13 52.59 -17.93
N HIS A 942 -20.16 51.42 -17.23
CA HIS A 942 -19.11 50.50 -16.74
C HIS A 942 -19.65 49.04 -16.53
N TRP A 943 -18.78 48.10 -16.13
CA TRP A 943 -19.07 46.67 -15.83
C TRP A 943 -19.83 46.40 -14.50
N GLY A 944 -20.51 45.24 -14.36
CA GLY A 944 -20.73 44.57 -13.05
C GLY A 944 -22.00 43.66 -12.86
N PRO A 945 -21.89 42.42 -12.31
CA PRO A 945 -23.01 41.53 -11.89
C PRO A 945 -23.03 41.34 -10.33
N PRO A 946 -23.72 40.35 -9.66
CA PRO A 946 -24.76 39.37 -10.05
C PRO A 946 -26.01 39.30 -9.08
N LEU A 947 -26.77 38.19 -9.17
CA LEU A 947 -27.86 37.61 -8.29
C LEU A 947 -27.67 37.74 -6.75
N PRO A 948 -28.71 37.61 -5.84
CA PRO A 948 -29.68 36.47 -5.83
C PRO A 948 -31.09 36.58 -5.12
N ALA A 949 -31.81 35.44 -5.09
CA ALA A 949 -32.78 34.94 -4.08
C ALA A 949 -34.29 35.37 -4.07
N ALA A 950 -35.14 34.51 -3.45
CA ALA A 950 -36.62 34.57 -3.33
C ALA A 950 -37.08 34.45 -1.85
N PRO A 951 -38.39 34.47 -1.47
CA PRO A 951 -39.20 33.22 -1.41
C PRO A 951 -40.78 33.31 -1.43
N HIS A 952 -41.45 32.14 -1.31
CA HIS A 952 -42.82 31.87 -0.74
C HIS A 952 -44.13 32.10 -1.57
N ARG A 953 -45.28 31.39 -1.35
CA ARG A 953 -45.64 30.01 -0.85
C ARG A 953 -47.18 29.71 -0.97
N ARG A 954 -47.61 28.41 -0.86
CA ARG A 954 -48.98 27.79 -0.72
C ARG A 954 -49.61 27.26 -2.04
N HIS A 955 -50.02 25.98 -2.23
CA HIS A 955 -50.99 25.02 -1.58
C HIS A 955 -52.45 25.20 -2.08
N ARG A 956 -53.29 24.18 -2.37
CA ARG A 956 -53.39 22.69 -2.11
C ARG A 956 -53.83 21.94 -3.42
N GLY A 957 -53.92 20.60 -3.55
CA GLY A 957 -53.55 19.43 -2.72
C GLY A 957 -54.44 18.16 -2.97
N GLY A 958 -53.93 16.94 -2.67
CA GLY A 958 -54.66 15.63 -2.65
C GLY A 958 -54.78 14.86 -3.99
N ASP A 959 -54.92 13.52 -4.04
CA ASP A 959 -54.69 12.47 -3.02
C ASP A 959 -54.65 11.03 -3.65
N LEU A 960 -54.15 10.01 -2.91
CA LEU A 960 -54.18 8.54 -3.19
C LEU A 960 -53.43 8.00 -4.45
N GLY A 961 -52.85 6.77 -4.49
CA GLY A 961 -52.55 5.83 -3.39
C GLY A 961 -52.04 4.41 -3.78
N THR A 962 -50.90 4.00 -3.17
CA THR A 962 -50.49 2.62 -2.76
C THR A 962 -49.92 1.53 -3.71
N ARG A 963 -48.94 0.78 -3.14
CA ARG A 963 -48.38 -0.58 -3.48
C ARG A 963 -47.52 -0.71 -4.75
N ARG A 964 -46.59 -1.68 -4.90
CA ARG A 964 -45.69 -2.54 -4.07
C ARG A 964 -45.36 -3.76 -4.96
N GLY A 965 -44.10 -4.22 -5.01
CA GLY A 965 -43.77 -5.58 -5.48
C GLY A 965 -42.60 -5.67 -6.47
N SER A 966 -41.74 -6.69 -6.29
CA SER A 966 -40.63 -7.03 -7.19
C SER A 966 -40.55 -8.54 -7.40
N ALA A 967 -40.36 -8.97 -8.66
CA ALA A 967 -39.88 -10.27 -9.11
C ALA A 967 -39.42 -10.10 -10.57
N HIS A 968 -38.25 -10.53 -11.05
CA HIS A 968 -37.60 -11.86 -11.11
C HIS A 968 -38.02 -12.76 -12.31
N PHE A 969 -37.18 -12.72 -13.36
CA PHE A 969 -36.60 -13.85 -14.10
C PHE A 969 -37.44 -14.77 -15.02
N SER A 970 -36.71 -15.49 -15.90
CA SER A 970 -37.14 -16.42 -16.99
C SER A 970 -37.89 -15.76 -18.16
N SER A 971 -37.79 -16.21 -19.43
CA SER A 971 -36.88 -17.15 -20.15
C SER A 971 -36.65 -16.52 -21.55
N LEU A 972 -35.59 -16.69 -22.34
CA LEU A 972 -34.68 -17.81 -22.65
C LEU A 972 -35.33 -18.95 -23.44
N GLU A 973 -35.44 -18.73 -24.75
CA GLU A 973 -35.65 -19.62 -25.93
C GLU A 973 -35.34 -18.75 -27.18
N SER A 974 -34.96 -19.22 -28.37
CA SER A 974 -34.03 -20.28 -28.82
C SER A 974 -34.10 -20.31 -30.36
N GLU A 975 -32.98 -20.54 -31.07
CA GLU A 975 -32.88 -20.62 -32.54
C GLU A 975 -33.17 -19.26 -33.27
N VAL A 976 -32.57 -18.93 -34.43
CA VAL A 976 -31.74 -19.69 -35.39
C VAL A 976 -30.37 -19.01 -35.56
#